data_AF-A0A946VGP0-F1
#
_entry.id   AF-A0A946VGP0-F1
#
_cell.length_a   1.000
_cell.length_b   1.000
_cell.length_c   1.000
_cell.angle_alpha   90.00
_cell.angle_beta   90.00
_cell.angle_gamma   90.00
#
_symmetry.space_group_name_H-M   'P 1'
#
loop_
_entity.id
_entity.type
_entity.pdbx_description
1 polymer ?
#
loop_
_entity_poly.entity_id
_entity_poly.type
_entity_poly.pdbx_seq_one_letter_code
_entity_poly.pdbx_strand_id
1 'polypeptide(L)'
;AISEQITNYLDTIKKEKLLEFNQAWFYAGHYLLDEYQKLKFSQHTLDFDDLEWYTYLLLNQHESAAWIQYKLDQRIQHILIDEFQDTNPTQWNLIFPLLTELAIDSHESHRSLFFVGDAKQSIYGFRRANSELQLTAAEWAKENLNAQLLETDDSYRSSPAIINFVNKIFSQQDIELNNFNSHKAVQSDLWGHVQVNQLCYAEAPETENQIQLGFRDPLLKASVSIEYDSHHLEGLQVASKISELIADATPIMENQSPRATKYSDIIILARNRTHLAQLEHALREQHIPYGSIYDGEFLSQLEVQDILSLLTYLIQSHNDLALAQVLRSPLYGMNDQDLMEISCQPETSWHEKLKSYAQTSKSILAKQAFEQLQDWRSMANKLPVHDLLDRIYFDTNLLSRYSNSLPSDYTGGINSQVLDNLTALLQLSLDLDAGRYSSIQSFLSSLQNKQVSNTSFCTKPTDNDNAVKIMTIHSAKGLEAPVVFLVDTGPKKPQLNTYKPIINWPSDARRPEQFFLLGRKDSVDKTTQSIIDQQLTTNWKEELNLLYVALTRAKQYLFITGTASKQTATKSWHSIISDALSENFKDLSSESWHAEHGLPPSIKSQESKQIDKSIAMDFDLSKPFTTQEITNDDTEQTGPENIEHANYGTLVHKVFELIEQKHSQSNETLKLAVKSSLGVKIKAQDFESAVNEVKNCLKTLELRHVFNSTGDQKVLKEVPISFIKNGKVLYRIIDHLVIDDNQAWIIDYKTTREVSVDSMQEAAEQHQNQISTYIYAVKKLYPEKSIRASILFTAIPALYDIEPEALK
;
A
#
# COMPACT_ATOMS: atom_id res chain seq x y z
N ALA A 1 -11.75 -4.48 64.70
CA ALA A 1 -11.28 -3.24 65.37
C ALA A 1 -9.80 -2.95 65.05
N ILE A 2 -8.80 -3.53 65.75
CA ILE A 2 -7.38 -3.14 65.56
C ILE A 2 -6.84 -3.51 64.17
N SER A 3 -7.11 -4.71 63.67
CA SER A 3 -6.70 -5.12 62.31
C SER A 3 -7.28 -4.21 61.22
N GLU A 4 -8.54 -3.81 61.39
CA GLU A 4 -9.22 -2.88 60.49
C GLU A 4 -8.62 -1.46 60.54
N GLN A 5 -8.27 -0.98 61.73
CA GLN A 5 -7.54 0.28 61.89
C GLN A 5 -6.15 0.24 61.23
N ILE A 6 -5.41 -0.87 61.39
CA ILE A 6 -4.09 -1.06 60.76
C ILE A 6 -4.22 -1.07 59.24
N THR A 7 -5.19 -1.82 58.69
CA THR A 7 -5.41 -1.86 57.23
C THR A 7 -5.80 -0.50 56.66
N ASN A 8 -6.64 0.28 57.35
CA ASN A 8 -6.99 1.64 56.93
C ASN A 8 -5.81 2.61 57.03
N TYR A 9 -4.95 2.46 58.05
CA TYR A 9 -3.73 3.27 58.16
C TYR A 9 -2.72 2.94 57.05
N LEU A 10 -2.51 1.65 56.75
CA LEU A 10 -1.67 1.22 55.63
C LEU A 10 -2.22 1.71 54.27
N ASP A 11 -3.54 1.70 54.09
CA ASP A 11 -4.19 2.27 52.90
C ASP A 11 -3.94 3.78 52.78
N THR A 12 -3.97 4.51 53.90
CA THR A 12 -3.66 5.95 53.94
C THR A 12 -2.21 6.23 53.56
N ILE A 13 -1.25 5.44 54.07
CA ILE A 13 0.17 5.57 53.66
C ILE A 13 0.34 5.32 52.17
N LYS A 14 -0.39 4.34 51.60
CA LYS A 14 -0.34 4.08 50.14
C LYS A 14 -0.85 5.28 49.34
N LYS A 15 -1.95 5.90 49.78
CA LYS A 15 -2.49 7.13 49.16
C LYS A 15 -1.50 8.28 49.18
N GLU A 16 -0.85 8.53 50.31
CA GLU A 16 0.16 9.59 50.43
C GLU A 16 1.34 9.36 49.50
N LYS A 17 1.86 8.12 49.44
CA LYS A 17 2.94 7.76 48.52
C LYS A 17 2.53 7.87 47.05
N LEU A 18 1.30 7.48 46.71
CA LEU A 18 0.79 7.62 45.36
C LEU A 18 0.63 9.09 44.96
N LEU A 19 0.21 9.95 45.88
CA LEU A 19 0.12 11.39 45.67
C LEU A 19 1.50 12.01 45.42
N GLU A 20 2.48 11.71 46.26
CA GLU A 20 3.85 12.23 46.12
C GLU A 20 4.50 11.77 44.79
N PHE A 21 4.28 10.50 44.43
CA PHE A 21 4.70 9.95 43.14
C PHE A 21 4.05 10.68 41.96
N ASN A 22 2.74 10.91 42.03
CA ASN A 22 2.01 11.61 40.97
C ASN A 22 2.42 13.08 40.85
N GLN A 23 2.65 13.78 41.97
CA GLN A 23 3.16 15.15 41.96
C GLN A 23 4.52 15.22 41.24
N ALA A 24 5.45 14.35 41.60
CA ALA A 24 6.75 14.27 40.94
C ALA A 24 6.61 13.97 39.44
N TRP A 25 5.73 13.03 39.08
CA TRP A 25 5.43 12.70 37.68
C TRP A 25 4.84 13.89 36.91
N PHE A 26 3.89 14.63 37.49
CA PHE A 26 3.31 15.82 36.88
C PHE A 26 4.35 16.91 36.62
N TYR A 27 5.19 17.21 37.61
CA TYR A 27 6.27 18.19 37.44
C TYR A 27 7.24 17.76 36.34
N ALA A 28 7.75 16.53 36.40
CA ALA A 28 8.69 16.01 35.40
C ALA A 28 8.07 15.98 33.99
N GLY A 29 6.82 15.52 33.88
CA GLY A 29 6.09 15.47 32.61
C GLY A 29 5.84 16.84 32.00
N HIS A 30 5.49 17.84 32.81
CA HIS A 30 5.30 19.22 32.34
C HIS A 30 6.59 19.81 31.78
N TYR A 31 7.71 19.72 32.52
CA TYR A 31 9.01 20.20 32.03
C TYR A 31 9.46 19.46 30.76
N LEU A 32 9.25 18.15 30.68
CA LEU A 32 9.56 17.36 29.49
C LEU A 32 8.76 17.84 28.28
N LEU A 33 7.45 18.03 28.43
CA LEU A 33 6.58 18.50 27.36
C LEU A 33 6.96 19.90 26.90
N ASP A 34 7.29 20.80 27.82
CA ASP A 34 7.73 22.16 27.48
C ASP A 34 9.01 22.16 26.65
N GLU A 35 10.03 21.38 27.05
CA GLU A 35 11.27 21.25 26.27
C GLU A 35 11.03 20.57 24.92
N TYR A 36 10.15 19.55 24.87
CA TYR A 36 9.79 18.89 23.62
C TYR A 36 9.10 19.87 22.64
N GLN A 37 8.17 20.69 23.12
CA GLN A 37 7.52 21.71 22.30
C GLN A 37 8.51 22.78 21.80
N LYS A 38 9.48 23.20 22.62
CA LYS A 38 10.56 24.11 22.19
C LYS A 38 11.41 23.50 21.08
N LEU A 39 11.77 22.21 21.20
CA LEU A 39 12.54 21.50 20.19
C LEU A 39 11.78 21.44 18.86
N LYS A 40 10.51 21.03 18.87
CA LYS A 40 9.65 21.02 17.68
C LYS A 40 9.53 22.40 17.03
N PHE A 41 9.32 23.43 17.84
CA PHE A 41 9.25 24.80 17.35
C PHE A 41 10.56 25.24 16.67
N SER A 42 11.72 24.88 17.23
CA SER A 42 13.03 25.19 16.63
C SER A 42 13.27 24.47 15.29
N GLN A 43 12.60 23.33 15.08
CA GLN A 43 12.66 22.55 13.85
C GLN A 43 11.54 22.91 12.87
N HIS A 44 10.63 23.82 13.24
CA HIS A 44 9.43 24.16 12.47
C HIS A 44 8.53 22.95 12.15
N THR A 45 8.46 21.99 13.07
CA THR A 45 7.65 20.78 12.95
C THR A 45 6.46 20.81 13.91
N LEU A 46 5.39 20.11 13.53
CA LEU A 46 4.19 19.91 14.35
C LEU A 46 3.83 18.42 14.31
N ASP A 47 3.41 17.88 15.45
CA ASP A 47 2.84 16.53 15.52
C ASP A 47 1.34 16.55 15.19
N PHE A 48 0.76 15.37 14.96
CA PHE A 48 -0.68 15.23 14.79
C PHE A 48 -1.48 15.72 16.00
N ASP A 49 -0.98 15.49 17.22
CA ASP A 49 -1.62 15.98 18.45
C ASP A 49 -1.53 17.51 18.56
N ASP A 50 -0.45 18.12 18.06
CA ASP A 50 -0.30 19.57 18.03
C ASP A 50 -1.30 20.21 17.07
N LEU A 51 -1.56 19.58 15.93
CA LEU A 51 -2.56 20.06 14.97
C LEU A 51 -3.94 20.10 15.62
N GLU A 52 -4.33 19.05 16.35
CA GLU A 52 -5.59 19.01 17.09
C GLU A 52 -5.63 20.10 18.17
N TRP A 53 -4.58 20.19 19.00
CA TRP A 53 -4.52 21.11 20.13
C TRP A 53 -4.43 22.58 19.73
N TYR A 54 -3.55 22.95 18.79
CA TYR A 54 -3.43 24.32 18.32
C TYR A 54 -4.66 24.78 17.56
N THR A 55 -5.34 23.88 16.83
CA THR A 55 -6.63 24.20 16.21
C THR A 55 -7.70 24.46 17.27
N TYR A 56 -7.75 23.64 18.32
CA TYR A 56 -8.63 23.88 19.47
C TYR A 56 -8.37 25.26 20.10
N LEU A 57 -7.10 25.61 20.37
CA LEU A 57 -6.72 26.91 20.93
C LEU A 57 -7.10 28.07 20.00
N LEU A 58 -6.84 27.93 18.71
CA LEU A 58 -7.14 28.94 17.69
C LEU A 58 -8.64 29.24 17.60
N LEU A 59 -9.48 28.21 17.71
CA LEU A 59 -10.94 28.34 17.60
C LEU A 59 -11.61 28.68 18.93
N ASN A 60 -11.03 28.37 20.09
CA ASN A 60 -11.71 28.54 21.38
C ASN A 60 -11.11 29.63 22.28
N GLN A 61 -9.80 29.88 22.22
CA GLN A 61 -9.10 30.70 23.22
C GLN A 61 -8.38 31.92 22.66
N HIS A 62 -8.11 31.95 21.35
CA HIS A 62 -7.36 33.03 20.72
C HIS A 62 -8.20 34.32 20.61
N GLU A 63 -7.57 35.50 20.67
CA GLU A 63 -8.26 36.80 20.49
C GLU A 63 -8.98 36.91 19.14
N SER A 64 -8.45 36.23 18.12
CA SER A 64 -9.04 36.15 16.78
C SER A 64 -10.05 35.03 16.60
N ALA A 65 -10.38 34.24 17.64
CA ALA A 65 -11.27 33.09 17.53
C ALA A 65 -12.61 33.47 16.88
N ALA A 66 -13.27 34.53 17.37
CA ALA A 66 -14.53 35.02 16.82
C ALA A 66 -14.43 35.41 15.33
N TRP A 67 -13.31 36.01 14.91
CA TRP A 67 -13.09 36.37 13.51
C TRP A 67 -12.88 35.15 12.61
N ILE A 68 -12.18 34.12 13.12
CA ILE A 68 -11.96 32.86 12.40
C ILE A 68 -13.28 32.10 12.28
N GLN A 69 -14.03 31.99 13.37
CA GLN A 69 -15.36 31.37 13.39
C GLN A 69 -16.28 32.07 12.38
N TYR A 70 -16.36 33.40 12.40
CA TYR A 70 -17.14 34.18 11.42
C TYR A 70 -16.75 33.87 9.97
N LYS A 71 -15.44 33.73 9.67
CA LYS A 71 -14.97 33.39 8.32
C LYS A 71 -15.34 31.98 7.89
N LEU A 72 -15.27 31.02 8.81
CA LEU A 72 -15.64 29.62 8.55
C LEU A 72 -17.14 29.50 8.36
N ASP A 73 -17.90 30.18 9.22
CA ASP A 73 -19.36 30.21 9.23
C ASP A 73 -19.93 30.70 7.88
N GLN A 74 -19.33 31.73 7.27
CA GLN A 74 -19.75 32.22 5.95
C GLN A 74 -19.53 31.22 4.81
N ARG A 75 -18.67 30.21 4.98
CA ARG A 75 -18.32 29.24 3.93
C ARG A 75 -18.98 27.88 4.11
N ILE A 76 -19.23 27.48 5.36
CA ILE A 76 -19.70 26.14 5.69
C ILE A 76 -21.22 26.20 5.92
N GLN A 77 -21.96 25.58 5.01
CA GLN A 77 -23.42 25.45 5.14
C GLN A 77 -23.84 24.14 5.79
N HIS A 78 -23.12 23.05 5.50
CA HIS A 78 -23.47 21.72 5.98
C HIS A 78 -22.26 21.09 6.66
N ILE A 79 -22.46 20.58 7.88
CA ILE A 79 -21.46 19.82 8.62
C ILE A 79 -21.91 18.37 8.66
N LEU A 80 -21.07 17.48 8.09
CA LEU A 80 -21.28 16.04 8.08
C LEU A 80 -20.14 15.38 8.83
N ILE A 81 -20.47 14.60 9.86
CA ILE A 81 -19.50 13.86 10.69
C ILE A 81 -19.82 12.37 10.61
N ASP A 82 -18.93 11.62 9.98
CA ASP A 82 -19.00 10.16 9.92
C ASP A 82 -18.19 9.54 11.05
N GLU A 83 -18.48 8.29 11.41
CA GLU A 83 -17.80 7.52 12.46
C GLU A 83 -17.72 8.28 13.81
N PHE A 84 -18.79 8.99 14.19
CA PHE A 84 -18.80 9.88 15.35
C PHE A 84 -18.40 9.19 16.67
N GLN A 85 -18.65 7.89 16.80
CA GLN A 85 -18.28 7.11 17.98
C GLN A 85 -16.76 7.08 18.25
N ASP A 86 -15.93 7.38 17.25
CA ASP A 86 -14.47 7.44 17.38
C ASP A 86 -13.96 8.83 17.82
N THR A 87 -14.87 9.79 17.98
CA THR A 87 -14.53 11.16 18.38
C THR A 87 -14.08 11.19 19.84
N ASN A 88 -13.00 11.93 20.10
CA ASN A 88 -12.54 12.17 21.48
C ASN A 88 -13.15 13.48 22.05
N PRO A 89 -13.14 13.68 23.39
CA PRO A 89 -13.67 14.91 23.98
C PRO A 89 -12.99 16.21 23.52
N THR A 90 -11.69 16.18 23.16
CA THR A 90 -10.97 17.35 22.65
C THR A 90 -11.48 17.77 21.27
N GLN A 91 -11.69 16.81 20.37
CA GLN A 91 -12.23 17.00 19.03
C GLN A 91 -13.67 17.51 19.08
N TRP A 92 -14.48 16.96 19.99
CA TRP A 92 -15.82 17.47 20.24
C TRP A 92 -15.79 18.94 20.69
N ASN A 93 -14.96 19.27 21.69
CA ASN A 93 -14.80 20.65 22.17
C ASN A 93 -14.19 21.59 21.12
N LEU A 94 -13.39 21.08 20.17
CA LEU A 94 -12.84 21.83 19.04
C LEU A 94 -13.93 22.31 18.10
N ILE A 95 -14.88 21.43 17.74
CA ILE A 95 -15.97 21.77 16.81
C ILE A 95 -17.15 22.47 17.49
N PHE A 96 -17.28 22.34 18.82
CA PHE A 96 -18.42 22.82 19.58
C PHE A 96 -18.79 24.30 19.33
N PRO A 97 -17.85 25.26 19.22
CA PRO A 97 -18.19 26.66 18.91
C PRO A 97 -18.88 26.84 17.56
N LEU A 98 -18.46 26.08 16.55
CA LEU A 98 -19.08 26.11 15.22
C LEU A 98 -20.51 25.57 15.29
N LEU A 99 -20.73 24.53 16.11
CA LEU A 99 -22.07 23.99 16.34
C LEU A 99 -22.96 24.98 17.08
N THR A 100 -22.45 25.68 18.09
CA THR A 100 -23.24 26.68 18.83
C THR A 100 -23.66 27.86 17.96
N GLU A 101 -22.80 28.34 17.07
CA GLU A 101 -23.17 29.40 16.10
C GLU A 101 -24.26 28.91 15.13
N LEU A 102 -24.17 27.66 14.66
CA LEU A 102 -25.22 27.05 13.83
C LEU A 102 -26.59 27.00 14.54
N ALA A 103 -26.60 26.78 15.86
CA ALA A 103 -27.84 26.71 16.63
C ALA A 103 -28.54 28.07 16.76
N ILE A 104 -27.78 29.16 16.85
CA ILE A 104 -28.31 30.53 16.99
C ILE A 104 -29.07 30.97 15.72
N ASP A 105 -28.64 30.51 14.54
CA ASP A 105 -29.15 30.93 13.22
C ASP A 105 -30.22 29.98 12.64
N SER A 106 -30.73 29.05 13.45
CA SER A 106 -31.51 27.87 13.00
C SER A 106 -32.94 28.17 12.50
N HIS A 107 -33.45 29.39 12.66
CA HIS A 107 -34.82 29.74 12.27
C HIS A 107 -34.97 30.25 10.82
N GLU A 108 -33.87 30.69 10.16
CA GLU A 108 -33.91 31.22 8.77
C GLU A 108 -32.77 30.68 7.86
N SER A 109 -31.83 29.89 8.37
CA SER A 109 -30.63 29.49 7.62
C SER A 109 -30.77 28.15 6.88
N HIS A 110 -30.19 28.05 5.68
CA HIS A 110 -30.05 26.82 4.89
C HIS A 110 -29.00 25.85 5.46
N ARG A 111 -28.66 25.97 6.75
CA ARG A 111 -27.54 25.26 7.35
C ARG A 111 -28.00 23.98 8.02
N SER A 112 -27.17 22.94 7.99
CA SER A 112 -27.54 21.65 8.58
C SER A 112 -26.36 20.93 9.23
N LEU A 113 -26.69 20.13 10.25
CA LEU A 113 -25.79 19.22 10.92
C LEU A 113 -26.27 17.79 10.69
N PHE A 114 -25.35 16.90 10.33
CA PHE A 114 -25.59 15.47 10.21
C PHE A 114 -24.41 14.72 10.83
N PHE A 115 -24.67 13.86 11.81
CA PHE A 115 -23.67 12.94 12.33
C PHE A 115 -24.22 11.52 12.33
N VAL A 116 -23.35 10.57 12.04
CA VAL A 116 -23.65 9.14 12.07
C VAL A 116 -22.57 8.42 12.85
N GLY A 117 -22.96 7.34 13.50
CA GLY A 117 -22.01 6.51 14.25
C GLY A 117 -22.68 5.30 14.85
N ASP A 118 -21.86 4.33 15.22
CA ASP A 118 -22.29 3.12 15.89
C ASP A 118 -21.42 2.85 17.12
N ALA A 119 -21.97 3.06 18.32
CA ALA A 119 -21.28 2.82 19.58
C ALA A 119 -20.70 1.40 19.71
N LYS A 120 -21.28 0.40 19.02
CA LYS A 120 -20.79 -0.99 18.98
C LYS A 120 -19.48 -1.14 18.20
N GLN A 121 -19.15 -0.16 17.35
CA GLN A 121 -17.95 -0.11 16.52
C GLN A 121 -16.90 0.87 17.07
N SER A 122 -17.08 1.36 18.31
CA SER A 122 -16.08 2.18 19.00
C SER A 122 -14.94 1.30 19.51
N ILE A 123 -13.80 1.37 18.83
CA ILE A 123 -12.60 0.53 19.08
C ILE A 123 -11.30 1.35 19.19
N TYR A 124 -11.40 2.68 19.28
CA TYR A 124 -10.25 3.57 19.41
C TYR A 124 -10.17 4.21 20.80
N GLY A 125 -10.57 3.47 21.85
CA GLY A 125 -10.48 3.93 23.25
C GLY A 125 -9.04 4.24 23.66
N PHE A 126 -8.05 3.56 23.08
CA PHE A 126 -6.63 3.89 23.25
C PHE A 126 -6.23 5.26 22.66
N ARG A 127 -7.00 5.80 21.71
CA ARG A 127 -6.90 7.19 21.19
C ARG A 127 -7.83 8.16 21.93
N ARG A 128 -8.45 7.70 23.03
CA ARG A 128 -9.42 8.44 23.85
C ARG A 128 -10.75 8.72 23.16
N ALA A 129 -11.11 7.93 22.15
CA ALA A 129 -12.46 7.93 21.62
C ALA A 129 -13.45 7.61 22.76
N ASN A 130 -14.56 8.34 22.83
CA ASN A 130 -15.59 8.09 23.83
C ASN A 130 -16.95 7.92 23.16
N SER A 131 -17.44 6.68 23.07
CA SER A 131 -18.76 6.36 22.49
C SER A 131 -19.93 7.02 23.22
N GLU A 132 -19.78 7.35 24.50
CA GLU A 132 -20.84 8.02 25.28
C GLU A 132 -21.10 9.45 24.76
N LEU A 133 -20.11 10.08 24.12
CA LEU A 133 -20.27 11.39 23.47
C LEU A 133 -21.38 11.38 22.41
N GLN A 134 -21.63 10.24 21.76
CA GLN A 134 -22.65 10.14 20.72
C GLN A 134 -24.05 10.46 21.24
N LEU A 135 -24.37 9.97 22.45
CA LEU A 135 -25.66 10.26 23.08
C LEU A 135 -25.74 11.72 23.52
N THR A 136 -24.69 12.24 24.16
CA THR A 136 -24.63 13.65 24.57
C THR A 136 -24.75 14.61 23.38
N ALA A 137 -24.09 14.30 22.25
CA ALA A 137 -24.18 15.09 21.03
C ALA A 137 -25.58 15.01 20.39
N ALA A 138 -26.23 13.84 20.42
CA ALA A 138 -27.59 13.66 19.94
C ALA A 138 -28.61 14.46 20.76
N GLU A 139 -28.49 14.44 22.09
CA GLU A 139 -29.32 15.24 22.99
C GLU A 139 -29.12 16.74 22.74
N TRP A 140 -27.86 17.18 22.67
CA TRP A 140 -27.55 18.58 22.39
C TRP A 140 -28.12 19.05 21.04
N ALA A 141 -27.99 18.26 19.98
CA ALA A 141 -28.51 18.61 18.66
C ALA A 141 -30.05 18.62 18.63
N LYS A 142 -30.69 17.73 19.37
CA LYS A 142 -32.16 17.71 19.50
C LYS A 142 -32.67 18.96 20.18
N GLU A 143 -32.02 19.40 21.25
CA GLU A 143 -32.42 20.58 22.03
C GLU A 143 -32.16 21.90 21.30
N ASN A 144 -31.03 22.01 20.59
CA ASN A 144 -30.56 23.28 20.03
C ASN A 144 -30.84 23.45 18.53
N LEU A 145 -31.00 22.35 17.78
CA LEU A 145 -31.18 22.36 16.32
C LEU A 145 -32.47 21.68 15.86
N ASN A 146 -33.33 21.23 16.78
CA ASN A 146 -34.51 20.39 16.48
C ASN A 146 -34.15 19.14 15.63
N ALA A 147 -32.96 18.58 15.84
CA ALA A 147 -32.49 17.43 15.08
C ALA A 147 -33.36 16.18 15.34
N GLN A 148 -33.48 15.33 14.31
CA GLN A 148 -34.17 14.05 14.40
C GLN A 148 -33.17 12.92 14.61
N LEU A 149 -33.41 12.09 15.63
CA LEU A 149 -32.67 10.85 15.85
C LEU A 149 -33.29 9.75 14.99
N LEU A 150 -32.48 9.14 14.13
CA LEU A 150 -32.87 8.00 13.29
C LEU A 150 -32.03 6.79 13.70
N GLU A 151 -32.69 5.70 14.07
CA GLU A 151 -32.05 4.44 14.46
C GLU A 151 -32.41 3.36 13.44
N THR A 152 -31.42 2.58 13.00
CA THR A 152 -31.62 1.48 12.04
C THR A 152 -30.81 0.25 12.44
N ASP A 153 -31.48 -0.90 12.52
CA ASP A 153 -30.85 -2.21 12.81
C ASP A 153 -30.66 -3.06 11.54
N ASP A 154 -30.89 -2.47 10.37
CA ASP A 154 -30.86 -3.15 9.07
C ASP A 154 -29.42 -3.24 8.54
N SER A 155 -28.97 -4.47 8.24
CA SER A 155 -27.70 -4.75 7.57
C SER A 155 -27.91 -5.03 6.08
N TYR A 156 -27.28 -4.21 5.25
CA TYR A 156 -27.22 -4.36 3.80
C TYR A 156 -25.94 -5.10 3.33
N ARG A 157 -25.04 -5.42 4.27
CA ARG A 157 -23.70 -5.95 3.98
C ARG A 157 -23.64 -7.47 3.98
N SER A 158 -24.17 -8.08 5.03
CA SER A 158 -23.85 -9.47 5.39
C SER A 158 -25.05 -10.40 5.18
N SER A 159 -24.74 -11.66 4.90
CA SER A 159 -25.73 -12.73 4.76
C SER A 159 -26.50 -12.96 6.08
N PRO A 160 -27.72 -13.52 6.00
CA PRO A 160 -28.46 -13.90 7.20
C PRO A 160 -27.72 -14.90 8.09
N ALA A 161 -26.86 -15.75 7.53
CA ALA A 161 -26.03 -16.68 8.31
C ALA A 161 -25.11 -15.93 9.30
N ILE A 162 -24.41 -14.90 8.81
CA ILE A 162 -23.50 -14.09 9.64
C ILE A 162 -24.29 -13.22 10.62
N ILE A 163 -25.38 -12.58 10.19
CA ILE A 163 -26.20 -11.73 11.07
C ILE A 163 -26.84 -12.55 12.20
N ASN A 164 -27.40 -13.72 11.90
CA ASN A 164 -27.97 -14.60 12.92
C ASN A 164 -26.91 -15.09 13.89
N PHE A 165 -25.69 -15.39 13.41
CA PHE A 165 -24.57 -15.77 14.25
C PHE A 165 -24.14 -14.64 15.20
N VAL A 166 -23.97 -13.42 14.69
CA VAL A 166 -23.66 -12.23 15.51
C VAL A 166 -24.75 -11.99 16.55
N ASN A 167 -26.02 -12.01 16.15
CA ASN A 167 -27.15 -11.86 17.07
C ASN A 167 -27.13 -12.94 18.17
N LYS A 168 -26.83 -14.19 17.84
CA LYS A 168 -26.75 -15.29 18.82
C LYS A 168 -25.65 -15.10 19.85
N ILE A 169 -24.51 -14.54 19.45
CA ILE A 169 -23.41 -14.22 20.37
C ILE A 169 -23.80 -13.07 21.29
N PHE A 170 -24.20 -11.93 20.74
CA PHE A 170 -24.39 -10.70 21.53
C PHE A 170 -25.75 -10.58 22.24
N SER A 171 -26.70 -11.49 22.01
CA SER A 171 -27.98 -11.53 22.76
C SER A 171 -27.89 -12.25 24.11
N GLN A 172 -26.71 -12.71 24.53
CA GLN A 172 -26.52 -13.38 25.81
C GLN A 172 -26.62 -12.39 26.99
N GLN A 173 -27.22 -12.84 28.10
CA GLN A 173 -27.40 -12.00 29.30
C GLN A 173 -26.09 -11.56 29.94
N ASP A 174 -25.02 -12.35 29.82
CA ASP A 174 -23.71 -12.07 30.42
C ASP A 174 -22.83 -11.14 29.57
N ILE A 175 -23.30 -10.72 28.39
CA ILE A 175 -22.56 -9.88 27.45
C ILE A 175 -23.23 -8.51 27.36
N GLU A 176 -22.69 -7.55 28.12
CA GLU A 176 -23.11 -6.15 28.03
C GLU A 176 -22.36 -5.43 26.90
N LEU A 177 -22.88 -5.53 25.67
CA LEU A 177 -22.49 -4.64 24.58
C LEU A 177 -23.37 -3.38 24.62
N ASN A 178 -22.79 -2.21 24.33
CA ASN A 178 -23.50 -0.93 24.41
C ASN A 178 -24.76 -0.93 23.51
N ASN A 179 -25.95 -0.90 24.12
CA ASN A 179 -27.26 -0.81 23.46
C ASN A 179 -27.43 -1.77 22.27
N PHE A 180 -27.10 -3.05 22.45
CA PHE A 180 -27.25 -4.04 21.38
C PHE A 180 -28.72 -4.36 21.10
N ASN A 181 -29.14 -4.09 19.87
CA ASN A 181 -30.39 -4.57 19.29
C ASN A 181 -30.09 -5.61 18.21
N SER A 182 -30.95 -6.63 18.10
CA SER A 182 -30.79 -7.68 17.10
C SER A 182 -30.91 -7.12 15.68
N HIS A 183 -29.88 -7.37 14.87
CA HIS A 183 -29.81 -6.90 13.49
C HIS A 183 -30.69 -7.72 12.55
N LYS A 184 -31.14 -7.09 11.46
CA LYS A 184 -31.89 -7.75 10.39
C LYS A 184 -31.12 -7.68 9.08
N ALA A 185 -30.89 -8.82 8.44
CA ALA A 185 -30.31 -8.84 7.09
C ALA A 185 -31.39 -8.44 6.08
N VAL A 186 -31.14 -7.35 5.33
CA VAL A 186 -32.07 -6.89 4.27
C VAL A 186 -32.02 -7.82 3.05
N GLN A 187 -30.84 -8.38 2.77
CA GLN A 187 -30.65 -9.35 1.70
C GLN A 187 -30.98 -10.77 2.18
N SER A 188 -32.27 -11.12 2.23
CA SER A 188 -32.75 -12.44 2.72
C SER A 188 -32.21 -13.62 1.92
N ASP A 189 -31.89 -13.39 0.64
CA ASP A 189 -31.52 -14.44 -0.32
C ASP A 189 -30.00 -14.58 -0.48
N LEU A 190 -29.21 -13.71 0.18
CA LEU A 190 -27.76 -13.79 0.13
C LEU A 190 -27.29 -15.04 0.88
N TRP A 191 -26.68 -15.97 0.15
CA TRP A 191 -26.10 -17.16 0.72
C TRP A 191 -24.88 -16.84 1.61
N GLY A 192 -24.74 -17.56 2.72
CA GLY A 192 -23.55 -17.45 3.57
C GLY A 192 -23.33 -18.68 4.45
N HIS A 193 -22.10 -18.78 4.96
CA HIS A 193 -21.59 -19.87 5.76
C HIS A 193 -20.69 -19.35 6.87
N VAL A 194 -20.91 -19.84 8.09
CA VAL A 194 -20.08 -19.56 9.26
C VAL A 194 -19.50 -20.87 9.77
N GLN A 195 -18.19 -20.93 9.98
CA GLN A 195 -17.49 -22.09 10.54
C GLN A 195 -16.65 -21.66 11.74
N VAL A 196 -16.78 -22.40 12.85
CA VAL A 196 -15.98 -22.23 14.07
C VAL A 196 -15.16 -23.51 14.29
N ASN A 197 -13.85 -23.37 14.22
CA ASN A 197 -12.89 -24.47 14.38
C ASN A 197 -12.46 -24.64 15.83
N GLN A 198 -12.07 -25.85 16.22
CA GLN A 198 -11.43 -26.10 17.51
C GLN A 198 -10.11 -25.34 17.64
N LEU A 199 -9.76 -24.99 18.87
CA LEU A 199 -8.50 -24.29 19.17
C LEU A 199 -7.28 -25.18 18.87
N CYS A 200 -6.30 -24.63 18.16
CA CYS A 200 -5.04 -25.30 17.91
C CYS A 200 -4.16 -25.32 19.17
N TYR A 201 -3.56 -26.47 19.46
CA TYR A 201 -2.64 -26.63 20.57
C TYR A 201 -1.45 -27.49 20.14
N ALA A 202 -0.24 -26.92 20.22
CA ALA A 202 0.96 -27.72 20.07
C ALA A 202 1.15 -28.55 21.34
N GLU A 203 1.06 -29.87 21.21
CA GLU A 203 1.43 -30.77 22.29
C GLU A 203 2.91 -30.57 22.62
N ALA A 204 3.23 -30.39 23.90
CA ALA A 204 4.62 -30.47 24.32
C ALA A 204 5.09 -31.89 23.95
N PRO A 205 6.27 -32.05 23.31
CA PRO A 205 6.75 -33.39 22.99
C PRO A 205 6.69 -34.22 24.27
N GLU A 206 6.06 -35.40 24.19
CA GLU A 206 6.11 -36.40 25.24
C GLU A 206 7.58 -36.80 25.40
N THR A 207 8.35 -36.02 26.15
CA THR A 207 9.56 -36.54 26.75
C THR A 207 9.06 -37.59 27.72
N GLU A 208 9.18 -38.87 27.30
CA GLU A 208 9.47 -39.95 28.23
C GLU A 208 10.30 -39.38 29.38
N ASN A 209 9.90 -39.69 30.62
CA ASN A 209 10.43 -39.21 31.89
C ASN A 209 11.96 -39.38 32.09
N GLN A 210 12.76 -38.76 31.23
CA GLN A 210 14.18 -38.56 31.34
C GLN A 210 14.42 -37.08 31.01
N ILE A 211 14.17 -36.23 32.01
CA ILE A 211 14.80 -34.93 32.05
C ILE A 211 16.30 -35.19 32.18
N GLN A 212 16.99 -35.38 31.05
CA GLN A 212 18.41 -35.09 31.01
C GLN A 212 18.53 -33.59 31.28
N LEU A 213 18.95 -33.25 32.50
CA LEU A 213 19.45 -31.93 32.86
C LEU A 213 20.71 -31.64 32.03
N GLY A 214 20.52 -31.31 30.76
CA GLY A 214 21.55 -30.87 29.84
C GLY A 214 21.09 -29.57 29.20
N PHE A 215 21.95 -28.56 29.21
CA PHE A 215 21.73 -27.36 28.42
C PHE A 215 21.64 -27.76 26.94
N ARG A 216 20.64 -27.23 26.21
CA ARG A 216 20.59 -27.44 24.76
C ARG A 216 21.82 -26.79 24.13
N ASP A 217 22.41 -27.45 23.14
CA ASP A 217 23.34 -26.79 22.24
C ASP A 217 22.52 -25.96 21.23
N PRO A 218 22.54 -24.61 21.29
CA PRO A 218 21.73 -23.78 20.43
C PRO A 218 22.14 -23.85 18.95
N LEU A 219 23.34 -24.34 18.62
CA LEU A 219 23.81 -24.49 17.23
C LEU A 219 23.29 -25.77 16.57
N LEU A 220 22.99 -26.80 17.35
CA LEU A 220 22.58 -28.12 16.85
C LEU A 220 21.09 -28.41 17.05
N LYS A 221 20.44 -27.74 18.02
CA LYS A 221 19.04 -27.97 18.37
C LYS A 221 18.30 -26.65 18.54
N ALA A 222 17.35 -26.37 17.65
CA ALA A 222 16.45 -25.23 17.75
C ALA A 222 15.65 -25.24 19.07
N SER A 223 15.27 -24.05 19.55
CA SER A 223 14.41 -23.94 20.73
C SER A 223 12.98 -24.25 20.32
N VAL A 224 12.35 -25.21 21.00
CA VAL A 224 10.92 -25.48 20.85
C VAL A 224 10.18 -24.48 21.74
N SER A 225 9.49 -23.52 21.11
CA SER A 225 8.55 -22.62 21.80
C SER A 225 7.14 -23.08 21.48
N ILE A 226 6.46 -23.67 22.47
CA ILE A 226 5.09 -24.22 22.33
C ILE A 226 4.10 -23.18 21.79
N GLU A 227 4.26 -21.90 22.17
CA GLU A 227 3.42 -20.80 21.68
C GLU A 227 3.65 -20.52 20.18
N TYR A 228 4.91 -20.55 19.73
CA TYR A 228 5.26 -20.39 18.31
C TYR A 228 4.63 -21.52 17.47
N ASP A 229 4.77 -22.76 17.96
CA ASP A 229 4.25 -23.93 17.26
C ASP A 229 2.72 -23.91 17.18
N SER A 230 2.04 -23.45 18.23
CA SER A 230 0.56 -23.38 18.25
C SER A 230 0.02 -22.35 17.25
N HIS A 231 0.62 -21.16 17.17
CA HIS A 231 0.21 -20.13 16.20
C HIS A 231 0.59 -20.50 14.76
N HIS A 232 1.69 -21.22 14.57
CA HIS A 232 2.04 -21.75 13.26
C HIS A 232 1.07 -22.84 12.80
N LEU A 233 0.64 -23.74 13.69
CA LEU A 233 -0.40 -24.74 13.41
C LEU A 233 -1.76 -24.08 13.07
N GLU A 234 -2.15 -23.03 13.78
CA GLU A 234 -3.31 -22.21 13.42
C GLU A 234 -3.17 -21.65 12.00
N GLY A 235 -1.99 -21.12 11.65
CA GLY A 235 -1.72 -20.63 10.31
C GLY A 235 -1.80 -21.72 9.23
N LEU A 236 -1.34 -22.94 9.51
CA LEU A 236 -1.45 -24.08 8.61
C LEU A 236 -2.92 -24.49 8.40
N GLN A 237 -3.74 -24.44 9.44
CA GLN A 237 -5.18 -24.72 9.32
C GLN A 237 -5.87 -23.68 8.43
N VAL A 238 -5.56 -22.39 8.62
CA VAL A 238 -6.07 -21.30 7.78
C VAL A 238 -5.60 -21.46 6.33
N ALA A 239 -4.31 -21.71 6.12
CA ALA A 239 -3.74 -21.89 4.79
C ALA A 239 -4.37 -23.09 4.06
N SER A 240 -4.52 -24.23 4.74
CA SER A 240 -5.20 -25.42 4.20
C SER A 240 -6.63 -25.10 3.78
N LYS A 241 -7.38 -24.39 4.61
CA LYS A 241 -8.77 -24.02 4.28
C LYS A 241 -8.85 -23.05 3.11
N ILE A 242 -7.93 -22.08 3.01
CA ILE A 242 -7.85 -21.17 1.86
C ILE A 242 -7.56 -21.96 0.57
N SER A 243 -6.61 -22.90 0.61
CA SER A 243 -6.30 -23.76 -0.54
C SER A 243 -7.50 -24.60 -0.97
N GLU A 244 -8.25 -25.17 -0.01
CA GLU A 244 -9.51 -25.89 -0.27
C GLU A 244 -10.54 -24.99 -0.95
N LEU A 245 -10.78 -23.78 -0.43
CA LEU A 245 -11.78 -22.85 -0.98
C LEU A 245 -11.48 -22.46 -2.44
N ILE A 246 -10.20 -22.26 -2.76
CA ILE A 246 -9.75 -21.92 -4.11
C ILE A 246 -9.80 -23.16 -5.03
N ALA A 247 -9.39 -24.34 -4.55
CA ALA A 247 -9.43 -25.58 -5.31
C ALA A 247 -10.86 -26.00 -5.68
N ASP A 248 -11.80 -25.85 -4.75
CA ASP A 248 -13.22 -26.17 -4.96
C ASP A 248 -13.96 -25.10 -5.77
N ALA A 249 -13.27 -24.05 -6.20
CA ALA A 249 -13.83 -22.89 -6.89
C ALA A 249 -15.07 -22.34 -6.17
N THR A 250 -14.97 -22.24 -4.84
CA THR A 250 -16.10 -21.95 -3.96
C THR A 250 -16.89 -20.71 -4.42
N PRO A 251 -18.23 -20.79 -4.56
CA PRO A 251 -19.04 -19.72 -5.15
C PRO A 251 -19.30 -18.56 -4.17
N ILE A 252 -18.99 -17.34 -4.59
CA ILE A 252 -19.36 -16.09 -3.94
C ILE A 252 -20.33 -15.30 -4.83
N MET A 253 -21.20 -14.50 -4.22
CA MET A 253 -22.19 -13.67 -4.91
C MET A 253 -21.66 -12.24 -5.02
N GLU A 254 -21.37 -11.80 -6.24
CA GLU A 254 -20.95 -10.43 -6.54
C GLU A 254 -21.98 -9.78 -7.47
N ASN A 255 -22.59 -8.68 -7.03
CA ASN A 255 -23.64 -7.96 -7.78
C ASN A 255 -24.76 -8.89 -8.31
N GLN A 256 -25.23 -9.82 -7.46
CA GLN A 256 -26.25 -10.84 -7.79
C GLN A 256 -25.81 -11.90 -8.83
N SER A 257 -24.53 -11.97 -9.17
CA SER A 257 -23.96 -12.99 -10.04
C SER A 257 -22.98 -13.89 -9.27
N PRO A 258 -23.04 -15.23 -9.43
CA PRO A 258 -22.11 -16.12 -8.78
C PRO A 258 -20.76 -16.13 -9.51
N ARG A 259 -19.67 -15.96 -8.77
CA ARG A 259 -18.30 -16.16 -9.26
C ARG A 259 -17.47 -17.03 -8.31
N ALA A 260 -16.41 -17.62 -8.83
CA ALA A 260 -15.45 -18.33 -8.00
C ALA A 260 -14.68 -17.37 -7.08
N THR A 261 -14.38 -17.84 -5.88
CA THR A 261 -13.55 -17.15 -4.89
C THR A 261 -12.13 -16.96 -5.44
N LYS A 262 -11.56 -15.77 -5.21
CA LYS A 262 -10.17 -15.41 -5.51
C LYS A 262 -9.44 -15.09 -4.21
N TYR A 263 -8.10 -15.08 -4.23
CA TYR A 263 -7.31 -14.71 -3.06
C TYR A 263 -7.60 -13.27 -2.61
N SER A 264 -7.86 -12.36 -3.55
CA SER A 264 -8.23 -10.96 -3.27
C SER A 264 -9.50 -10.78 -2.43
N ASP A 265 -10.36 -11.81 -2.36
CA ASP A 265 -11.64 -11.77 -1.64
C ASP A 265 -11.51 -12.20 -0.17
N ILE A 266 -10.31 -12.65 0.21
CA ILE A 266 -10.04 -13.23 1.52
C ILE A 266 -9.29 -12.21 2.37
N ILE A 267 -9.86 -11.90 3.53
CA ILE A 267 -9.19 -11.12 4.58
C ILE A 267 -8.95 -12.00 5.79
N ILE A 268 -7.72 -11.98 6.32
CA ILE A 268 -7.39 -12.56 7.62
C ILE A 268 -7.27 -11.44 8.66
N LEU A 269 -8.08 -11.53 9.71
CA LEU A 269 -8.17 -10.58 10.81
C LEU A 269 -7.55 -11.16 12.07
N ALA A 270 -6.50 -10.50 12.55
CA ALA A 270 -5.89 -10.77 13.85
C ALA A 270 -6.19 -9.65 14.85
N ARG A 271 -6.20 -9.98 16.15
CA ARG A 271 -6.34 -8.99 17.22
C ARG A 271 -5.07 -8.14 17.37
N ASN A 272 -3.92 -8.79 17.40
CA ASN A 272 -2.61 -8.20 17.59
C ASN A 272 -1.66 -8.56 16.43
N ARG A 273 -0.58 -7.79 16.30
CA ARG A 273 0.46 -8.03 15.28
C ARG A 273 1.48 -9.12 15.68
N THR A 274 1.48 -9.56 16.94
CA THR A 274 2.53 -10.41 17.51
C THR A 274 2.68 -11.77 16.86
N HIS A 275 1.58 -12.31 16.31
CA HIS A 275 1.54 -13.68 15.76
C HIS A 275 1.35 -13.71 14.24
N LEU A 276 1.44 -12.56 13.57
CA LEU A 276 1.25 -12.47 12.12
C LEU A 276 2.40 -13.15 11.35
N ALA A 277 3.64 -13.07 11.86
CA ALA A 277 4.80 -13.70 11.23
C ALA A 277 4.61 -15.23 11.06
N GLN A 278 4.00 -15.89 12.04
CA GLN A 278 3.74 -17.34 12.01
C GLN A 278 2.66 -17.69 10.97
N LEU A 279 1.66 -16.82 10.83
CA LEU A 279 0.62 -16.94 9.81
C LEU A 279 1.22 -16.75 8.41
N GLU A 280 2.03 -15.72 8.21
CA GLU A 280 2.71 -15.44 6.94
C GLU A 280 3.67 -16.58 6.54
N HIS A 281 4.35 -17.18 7.52
CA HIS A 281 5.16 -18.37 7.30
C HIS A 281 4.32 -19.55 6.79
N ALA A 282 3.19 -19.85 7.45
CA ALA A 282 2.32 -20.95 7.04
C ALA A 282 1.68 -20.75 5.65
N LEU A 283 1.32 -19.51 5.30
CA LEU A 283 0.82 -19.18 3.96
C LEU A 283 1.90 -19.36 2.89
N ARG A 284 3.16 -19.00 3.21
CA ARG A 284 4.31 -19.17 2.32
C ARG A 284 4.60 -20.64 2.03
N GLU A 285 4.49 -21.50 3.05
CA GLU A 285 4.67 -22.96 2.91
C GLU A 285 3.62 -23.61 1.98
N GLN A 286 2.40 -23.08 1.97
CA GLN A 286 1.31 -23.53 1.08
C GLN A 286 1.25 -22.76 -0.25
N HIS A 287 2.26 -21.94 -0.55
CA HIS A 287 2.35 -21.13 -1.76
C HIS A 287 1.15 -20.18 -2.00
N ILE A 288 0.53 -19.69 -0.93
CA ILE A 288 -0.59 -18.74 -1.02
C ILE A 288 -0.03 -17.31 -1.14
N PRO A 289 -0.41 -16.54 -2.18
CA PRO A 289 -0.03 -15.14 -2.27
C PRO A 289 -0.74 -14.33 -1.19
N TYR A 290 0.00 -13.55 -0.41
CA TYR A 290 -0.55 -12.65 0.60
C TYR A 290 0.01 -11.25 0.47
N GLY A 291 -0.85 -10.25 0.69
CA GLY A 291 -0.48 -8.87 0.88
C GLY A 291 -0.51 -8.56 2.37
N SER A 292 0.66 -8.29 2.97
CA SER A 292 0.72 -7.73 4.31
C SER A 292 0.61 -6.21 4.20
N ILE A 293 -0.31 -5.59 4.94
CA ILE A 293 -0.37 -4.12 5.09
C ILE A 293 0.74 -3.64 6.05
N TYR A 294 1.55 -4.57 6.58
CA TYR A 294 2.52 -4.32 7.62
C TYR A 294 3.95 -4.34 7.09
N ASP A 295 4.59 -3.17 7.16
CA ASP A 295 5.97 -2.98 6.74
C ASP A 295 7.00 -3.20 7.86
N GLY A 296 6.56 -3.64 9.06
CA GLY A 296 7.49 -3.99 10.14
C GLY A 296 8.46 -5.10 9.72
N GLU A 297 8.01 -5.96 8.79
CA GLU A 297 8.84 -6.99 8.16
C GLU A 297 9.41 -6.59 6.80
N PHE A 298 9.10 -5.40 6.26
CA PHE A 298 9.65 -4.96 4.98
C PHE A 298 11.18 -4.93 5.04
N LEU A 299 11.73 -4.32 6.11
CA LEU A 299 13.18 -4.28 6.36
C LEU A 299 13.75 -5.64 6.77
N SER A 300 12.91 -6.63 7.12
CA SER A 300 13.36 -8.00 7.40
C SER A 300 13.28 -8.94 6.21
N GLN A 301 12.69 -8.52 5.08
CA GLN A 301 12.72 -9.32 3.85
C GLN A 301 14.17 -9.49 3.39
N LEU A 302 14.51 -10.69 2.90
CA LEU A 302 15.88 -11.05 2.57
C LEU A 302 16.46 -10.13 1.49
N GLU A 303 15.68 -9.86 0.45
CA GLU A 303 16.03 -8.97 -0.65
C GLU A 303 16.28 -7.53 -0.19
N VAL A 304 15.50 -7.03 0.78
CA VAL A 304 15.70 -5.69 1.35
C VAL A 304 16.94 -5.68 2.23
N GLN A 305 17.14 -6.70 3.06
CA GLN A 305 18.34 -6.83 3.90
C GLN A 305 19.62 -6.88 3.08
N ASP A 306 19.62 -7.55 1.93
CA ASP A 306 20.77 -7.61 1.04
C ASP A 306 21.17 -6.21 0.53
N ILE A 307 20.20 -5.39 0.12
CA ILE A 307 20.44 -4.02 -0.32
C ILE A 307 20.88 -3.11 0.84
N LEU A 308 20.29 -3.27 2.03
CA LEU A 308 20.70 -2.52 3.21
C LEU A 308 22.13 -2.89 3.64
N SER A 309 22.50 -4.16 3.56
CA SER A 309 23.87 -4.63 3.79
C SER A 309 24.83 -4.07 2.74
N LEU A 310 24.42 -3.97 1.47
CA LEU A 310 25.19 -3.28 0.43
C LEU A 310 25.43 -1.81 0.78
N LEU A 311 24.37 -1.05 1.09
CA LEU A 311 24.49 0.36 1.47
C LEU A 311 25.37 0.55 2.72
N THR A 312 25.23 -0.34 3.70
CA THR A 312 26.05 -0.34 4.93
C THR A 312 27.53 -0.56 4.58
N TYR A 313 27.84 -1.52 3.73
CA TYR A 313 29.21 -1.79 3.29
C TYR A 313 29.82 -0.63 2.48
N LEU A 314 29.04 0.04 1.63
CA LEU A 314 29.52 1.18 0.84
C LEU A 314 30.03 2.34 1.73
N ILE A 315 29.40 2.56 2.89
CA ILE A 315 29.87 3.53 3.89
C ILE A 315 30.97 2.91 4.78
N GLN A 316 30.77 1.69 5.25
CA GLN A 316 31.61 1.01 6.23
C GLN A 316 32.36 -0.15 5.59
N SER A 317 33.46 0.14 4.88
CA SER A 317 34.23 -0.88 4.16
C SER A 317 34.93 -1.93 5.02
N HIS A 318 34.88 -1.79 6.34
CA HIS A 318 35.41 -2.75 7.32
C HIS A 318 34.31 -3.66 7.89
N ASN A 319 33.07 -3.52 7.44
CA ASN A 319 31.98 -4.40 7.84
C ASN A 319 32.04 -5.69 7.02
N ASP A 320 32.81 -6.64 7.52
CA ASP A 320 33.06 -7.93 6.88
C ASP A 320 31.78 -8.76 6.68
N LEU A 321 30.85 -8.69 7.65
CA LEU A 321 29.58 -9.42 7.59
C LEU A 321 28.67 -8.89 6.46
N ALA A 322 28.55 -7.56 6.35
CA ALA A 322 27.77 -6.93 5.30
C ALA A 322 28.31 -7.26 3.91
N LEU A 323 29.64 -7.26 3.75
CA LEU A 323 30.28 -7.66 2.49
C LEU A 323 30.02 -9.15 2.17
N ALA A 324 30.19 -10.04 3.15
CA ALA A 324 29.95 -11.47 2.95
C ALA A 324 28.49 -11.77 2.56
N GLN A 325 27.52 -11.07 3.17
CA GLN A 325 26.10 -11.18 2.80
C GLN A 325 25.87 -10.76 1.35
N VAL A 326 26.41 -9.60 0.94
CA VAL A 326 26.28 -9.10 -0.44
C VAL A 326 26.86 -10.08 -1.45
N LEU A 327 28.03 -10.67 -1.17
CA LEU A 327 28.65 -11.65 -2.06
C LEU A 327 27.82 -12.94 -2.18
N ARG A 328 27.17 -13.39 -1.10
CA ARG A 328 26.29 -14.56 -1.08
C ARG A 328 24.93 -14.30 -1.72
N SER A 329 24.44 -13.06 -1.64
CA SER A 329 23.12 -12.68 -2.16
C SER A 329 22.97 -12.95 -3.67
N PRO A 330 21.74 -13.05 -4.20
CA PRO A 330 21.48 -13.17 -5.65
C PRO A 330 22.14 -12.10 -6.53
N LEU A 331 22.62 -11.00 -5.94
CA LEU A 331 23.36 -9.95 -6.61
C LEU A 331 24.65 -10.50 -7.27
N TYR A 332 25.40 -11.36 -6.57
CA TYR A 332 26.61 -12.01 -7.07
C TYR A 332 26.54 -13.55 -7.09
N GLY A 333 25.79 -14.16 -6.16
CA GLY A 333 25.54 -15.60 -6.12
C GLY A 333 26.76 -16.45 -5.80
N MET A 334 27.73 -15.94 -5.03
CA MET A 334 28.91 -16.71 -4.62
C MET A 334 28.52 -17.82 -3.63
N ASN A 335 29.07 -19.00 -3.83
CA ASN A 335 28.79 -20.15 -2.97
C ASN A 335 29.69 -20.16 -1.71
N ASP A 336 29.41 -21.07 -0.77
CA ASP A 336 30.18 -21.17 0.47
C ASP A 336 31.67 -21.48 0.23
N GLN A 337 32.01 -22.19 -0.84
CA GLN A 337 33.40 -22.48 -1.19
C GLN A 337 34.13 -21.21 -1.67
N ASP A 338 33.50 -20.39 -2.51
CA ASP A 338 34.05 -19.11 -2.96
C ASP A 338 34.32 -18.18 -1.77
N LEU A 339 33.38 -18.11 -0.81
CA LEU A 339 33.54 -17.33 0.42
C LEU A 339 34.68 -17.87 1.29
N MET A 340 34.83 -19.20 1.40
CA MET A 340 35.95 -19.81 2.11
C MET A 340 37.29 -19.46 1.45
N GLU A 341 37.38 -19.52 0.13
CA GLU A 341 38.59 -19.18 -0.62
C GLU A 341 39.00 -17.70 -0.45
N ILE A 342 38.02 -16.79 -0.42
CA ILE A 342 38.26 -15.38 -0.07
C ILE A 342 38.74 -15.27 1.38
N SER A 343 38.13 -16.01 2.31
CA SER A 343 38.49 -15.96 3.73
C SER A 343 39.93 -16.42 4.00
N CYS A 344 40.46 -17.34 3.19
CA CYS A 344 41.81 -17.88 3.29
C CYS A 344 42.92 -16.94 2.81
N GLN A 345 42.59 -15.78 2.23
CA GLN A 345 43.57 -14.79 1.82
C GLN A 345 44.28 -14.17 3.05
N PRO A 346 45.57 -13.81 2.93
CA PRO A 346 46.43 -13.45 4.07
C PRO A 346 46.10 -12.09 4.71
N GLU A 347 45.28 -11.25 4.06
CA GLU A 347 44.92 -9.91 4.54
C GLU A 347 43.98 -9.97 5.77
N THR A 348 43.74 -8.83 6.39
CA THR A 348 42.94 -8.77 7.63
C THR A 348 41.47 -8.46 7.36
N SER A 349 41.17 -7.46 6.52
CA SER A 349 39.80 -7.07 6.18
C SER A 349 39.26 -7.85 4.99
N TRP A 350 37.96 -8.17 4.98
CA TRP A 350 37.35 -8.88 3.85
C TRP A 350 37.43 -8.09 2.53
N HIS A 351 37.43 -6.76 2.60
CA HIS A 351 37.61 -5.92 1.42
C HIS A 351 38.98 -6.14 0.74
N GLU A 352 40.04 -6.18 1.53
CA GLU A 352 41.39 -6.43 1.03
C GLU A 352 41.55 -7.88 0.56
N LYS A 353 40.96 -8.84 1.28
CA LYS A 353 40.93 -10.24 0.87
C LYS A 353 40.22 -10.42 -0.47
N LEU A 354 39.08 -9.77 -0.67
CA LEU A 354 38.35 -9.80 -1.94
C LEU A 354 39.19 -9.19 -3.07
N LYS A 355 39.91 -8.08 -2.81
CA LYS A 355 40.84 -7.49 -3.78
C LYS A 355 41.94 -8.45 -4.19
N SER A 356 42.61 -9.07 -3.22
CA SER A 356 43.69 -10.03 -3.48
C SER A 356 43.17 -11.28 -4.20
N TYR A 357 42.00 -11.79 -3.80
CA TYR A 357 41.34 -12.91 -4.47
C TYR A 357 40.92 -12.55 -5.91
N ALA A 358 40.39 -11.35 -6.16
CA ALA A 358 40.03 -10.88 -7.49
C ALA A 358 41.26 -10.71 -8.42
N GLN A 359 42.43 -10.43 -7.85
CA GLN A 359 43.69 -10.31 -8.61
C GLN A 359 44.38 -11.67 -8.88
N THR A 360 44.22 -12.63 -7.98
CA THR A 360 44.92 -13.92 -8.03
C THR A 360 44.09 -15.07 -8.60
N SER A 361 42.76 -15.04 -8.40
CA SER A 361 41.85 -16.07 -8.88
C SER A 361 41.46 -15.87 -10.35
N LYS A 362 40.97 -16.94 -10.98
CA LYS A 362 40.31 -16.88 -12.31
C LYS A 362 38.80 -16.61 -12.21
N SER A 363 38.29 -16.33 -11.02
CA SER A 363 36.84 -16.13 -10.81
C SER A 363 36.41 -14.80 -11.43
N ILE A 364 35.65 -14.88 -12.51
CA ILE A 364 35.08 -13.71 -13.20
C ILE A 364 34.14 -12.96 -12.25
N LEU A 365 33.36 -13.69 -11.45
CA LEU A 365 32.41 -13.12 -10.49
C LEU A 365 33.11 -12.28 -9.42
N ALA A 366 34.22 -12.78 -8.85
CA ALA A 366 34.97 -12.03 -7.83
C ALA A 366 35.59 -10.75 -8.38
N LYS A 367 36.10 -10.80 -9.62
CA LYS A 367 36.64 -9.63 -10.29
C LYS A 367 35.55 -8.59 -10.58
N GLN A 368 34.42 -9.02 -11.13
CA GLN A 368 33.27 -8.15 -11.40
C GLN A 368 32.72 -7.52 -10.12
N ALA A 369 32.57 -8.31 -9.04
CA ALA A 369 32.11 -7.81 -7.76
C ALA A 369 33.05 -6.74 -7.19
N PHE A 370 34.36 -6.98 -7.21
CA PHE A 370 35.32 -6.00 -6.71
C PHE A 370 35.30 -4.69 -7.49
N GLU A 371 35.29 -4.74 -8.82
CA GLU A 371 35.26 -3.55 -9.70
C GLU A 371 33.97 -2.73 -9.47
N GLN A 372 32.81 -3.37 -9.48
CA GLN A 372 31.52 -2.70 -9.27
C GLN A 372 31.38 -2.09 -7.86
N LEU A 373 31.77 -2.82 -6.82
CA LEU A 373 31.73 -2.33 -5.44
C LEU A 373 32.67 -1.14 -5.24
N GLN A 374 33.83 -1.13 -5.89
CA GLN A 374 34.76 0.00 -5.84
C GLN A 374 34.18 1.24 -6.53
N ASP A 375 33.54 1.05 -7.69
CA ASP A 375 32.89 2.12 -8.43
C ASP A 375 31.73 2.73 -7.65
N TRP A 376 30.80 1.91 -7.14
CA TRP A 376 29.68 2.41 -6.34
C TRP A 376 30.13 3.10 -5.06
N ARG A 377 31.21 2.64 -4.42
CA ARG A 377 31.77 3.32 -3.25
C ARG A 377 32.31 4.72 -3.59
N SER A 378 32.88 4.90 -4.78
CA SER A 378 33.31 6.22 -5.24
C SER A 378 32.13 7.17 -5.50
N MET A 379 30.97 6.62 -5.88
CA MET A 379 29.73 7.34 -6.16
C MET A 379 28.91 7.61 -4.90
N ALA A 380 28.99 6.74 -3.88
CA ALA A 380 28.26 6.85 -2.62
C ALA A 380 28.50 8.17 -1.87
N ASN A 381 29.67 8.81 -2.09
CA ASN A 381 30.00 10.11 -1.52
C ASN A 381 29.53 11.31 -2.37
N LYS A 382 28.97 11.06 -3.56
CA LYS A 382 28.61 12.10 -4.55
C LYS A 382 27.13 12.10 -4.90
N LEU A 383 26.51 10.92 -4.95
CA LEU A 383 25.13 10.74 -5.38
C LEU A 383 24.18 10.64 -4.18
N PRO A 384 22.94 11.15 -4.34
CA PRO A 384 21.83 10.82 -3.45
C PRO A 384 21.58 9.30 -3.37
N VAL A 385 20.96 8.86 -2.28
CA VAL A 385 20.65 7.43 -2.04
C VAL A 385 19.82 6.83 -3.18
N HIS A 386 18.78 7.53 -3.62
CA HIS A 386 17.93 7.08 -4.73
C HIS A 386 18.74 6.87 -6.01
N ASP A 387 19.52 7.86 -6.42
CA ASP A 387 20.27 7.82 -7.69
C ASP A 387 21.37 6.74 -7.64
N LEU A 388 21.96 6.52 -6.46
CA LEU A 388 22.89 5.42 -6.23
C LEU A 388 22.19 4.06 -6.34
N LEU A 389 21.01 3.89 -5.72
CA LEU A 389 20.24 2.66 -5.80
C LEU A 389 19.76 2.38 -7.22
N ASP A 390 19.20 3.37 -7.91
CA ASP A 390 18.77 3.27 -9.31
C ASP A 390 19.93 2.81 -10.21
N ARG A 391 21.12 3.40 -9.98
CA ARG A 391 22.34 2.99 -10.69
C ARG A 391 22.74 1.54 -10.37
N ILE A 392 22.72 1.13 -9.11
CA ILE A 392 23.01 -0.26 -8.69
C ILE A 392 22.01 -1.23 -9.34
N TYR A 393 20.73 -0.88 -9.37
CA TYR A 393 19.65 -1.69 -9.95
C TYR A 393 19.87 -1.89 -11.45
N PHE A 394 20.26 -0.81 -12.14
CA PHE A 394 20.61 -0.84 -13.56
C PHE A 394 21.89 -1.63 -13.86
N ASP A 395 23.00 -1.31 -13.19
CA ASP A 395 24.34 -1.89 -13.46
C ASP A 395 24.36 -3.42 -13.24
N THR A 396 23.56 -3.91 -12.29
CA THR A 396 23.47 -5.35 -11.99
C THR A 396 22.33 -6.07 -12.69
N ASN A 397 21.39 -5.34 -13.31
CA ASN A 397 20.08 -5.89 -13.71
C ASN A 397 19.42 -6.64 -12.54
N LEU A 398 19.35 -5.96 -11.40
CA LEU A 398 19.06 -6.54 -10.09
C LEU A 398 17.74 -7.32 -10.06
N LEU A 399 16.69 -6.70 -10.59
CA LEU A 399 15.34 -7.29 -10.66
C LEU A 399 15.36 -8.64 -11.37
N SER A 400 16.04 -8.74 -12.51
CA SER A 400 16.15 -9.99 -13.27
C SER A 400 16.96 -11.06 -12.54
N ARG A 401 17.98 -10.67 -11.75
CA ARG A 401 18.78 -11.63 -10.96
C ARG A 401 17.97 -12.25 -9.84
N TYR A 402 17.25 -11.42 -9.08
CA TYR A 402 16.38 -11.90 -8.01
C TYR A 402 15.25 -12.78 -8.58
N SER A 403 14.63 -12.37 -9.70
CA SER A 403 13.56 -13.17 -10.32
C SER A 403 14.03 -14.55 -10.79
N ASN A 404 15.27 -14.67 -11.27
CA ASN A 404 15.85 -15.92 -11.75
C ASN A 404 16.43 -16.81 -10.64
N SER A 405 16.66 -16.26 -9.45
CA SER A 405 17.20 -17.00 -8.30
C SER A 405 16.15 -17.84 -7.58
N LEU A 406 14.87 -17.54 -7.81
CA LEU A 406 13.74 -18.26 -7.26
C LEU A 406 13.44 -19.53 -8.08
N PRO A 407 13.14 -20.69 -7.45
CA PRO A 407 12.83 -21.91 -8.19
C PRO A 407 11.60 -21.76 -9.10
N SER A 408 11.59 -22.44 -10.25
CA SER A 408 10.53 -22.38 -11.27
C SER A 408 9.13 -22.75 -10.77
N ASP A 409 9.04 -23.45 -9.64
CA ASP A 409 7.76 -23.86 -9.03
C ASP A 409 7.08 -22.70 -8.26
N TYR A 410 7.83 -21.64 -7.94
CA TYR A 410 7.32 -20.40 -7.34
C TYR A 410 6.72 -19.48 -8.41
N THR A 411 5.62 -19.92 -9.04
CA THR A 411 4.97 -19.15 -10.11
C THR A 411 4.01 -18.07 -9.57
N GLY A 412 4.18 -16.84 -10.06
CA GLY A 412 3.20 -15.75 -9.98
C GLY A 412 3.37 -14.79 -8.80
N GLY A 413 3.05 -15.22 -7.58
CA GLY A 413 2.87 -14.31 -6.43
C GLY A 413 4.16 -13.88 -5.72
N ILE A 414 5.02 -14.84 -5.36
CA ILE A 414 6.24 -14.57 -4.58
C ILE A 414 7.28 -13.81 -5.40
N ASN A 415 7.40 -14.12 -6.70
CA ASN A 415 8.29 -13.38 -7.59
C ASN A 415 7.83 -11.93 -7.74
N SER A 416 6.51 -11.68 -7.86
CA SER A 416 5.97 -10.32 -7.82
C SER A 416 6.34 -9.63 -6.51
N GLN A 417 6.12 -10.27 -5.37
CA GLN A 417 6.40 -9.69 -4.05
C GLN A 417 7.86 -9.27 -3.88
N VAL A 418 8.83 -10.09 -4.29
CA VAL A 418 10.26 -9.74 -4.21
C VAL A 418 10.58 -8.53 -5.09
N LEU A 419 10.03 -8.47 -6.31
CA LEU A 419 10.22 -7.35 -7.22
C LEU A 419 9.54 -6.08 -6.70
N ASP A 420 8.35 -6.22 -6.12
CA ASP A 420 7.59 -5.14 -5.50
C ASP A 420 8.33 -4.59 -4.28
N ASN A 421 8.93 -5.45 -3.46
CA ASN A 421 9.73 -5.05 -2.30
C ASN A 421 10.98 -4.25 -2.70
N LEU A 422 11.71 -4.71 -3.73
CA LEU A 422 12.86 -4.00 -4.27
C LEU A 422 12.46 -2.64 -4.86
N THR A 423 11.36 -2.61 -5.62
CA THR A 423 10.83 -1.36 -6.19
C THR A 423 10.36 -0.40 -5.10
N ALA A 424 9.72 -0.92 -4.06
CA ALA A 424 9.28 -0.16 -2.89
C ALA A 424 10.47 0.43 -2.12
N LEU A 425 11.59 -0.29 -2.00
CA LEU A 425 12.81 0.24 -1.36
C LEU A 425 13.36 1.45 -2.13
N LEU A 426 13.37 1.36 -3.47
CA LEU A 426 13.77 2.46 -4.32
C LEU A 426 12.83 3.67 -4.14
N GLN A 427 11.52 3.45 -4.16
CA GLN A 427 10.53 4.52 -3.94
C GLN A 427 10.66 5.15 -2.55
N LEU A 428 10.86 4.33 -1.52
CA LEU A 428 11.05 4.78 -0.14
C LEU A 428 12.27 5.69 0.03
N SER A 429 13.30 5.54 -0.80
CA SER A 429 14.45 6.45 -0.82
C SER A 429 14.10 7.88 -1.29
N LEU A 430 12.97 8.08 -1.97
CA LEU A 430 12.43 9.39 -2.33
C LEU A 430 11.49 9.97 -1.26
N ASP A 431 10.77 9.11 -0.55
CA ASP A 431 9.74 9.53 0.42
C ASP A 431 10.33 9.95 1.78
N LEU A 432 11.47 9.37 2.17
CA LEU A 432 12.14 9.71 3.44
C LEU A 432 12.85 11.07 3.38
N ASP A 433 12.64 11.88 4.42
CA ASP A 433 13.31 13.17 4.65
C ASP A 433 13.27 14.15 3.45
N ALA A 434 12.12 14.18 2.74
CA ALA A 434 11.89 15.03 1.56
C ALA A 434 12.82 14.75 0.36
N GLY A 435 13.34 13.52 0.25
CA GLY A 435 13.99 13.00 -0.95
C GLY A 435 15.49 13.29 -1.07
N ARG A 436 15.92 13.80 -2.23
CA ARG A 436 17.28 13.74 -2.83
C ARG A 436 18.49 14.22 -1.99
N TYR A 437 18.31 14.68 -0.77
CA TYR A 437 19.39 15.24 0.05
C TYR A 437 19.73 14.42 1.30
N SER A 438 19.04 13.30 1.53
CA SER A 438 19.43 12.36 2.59
C SER A 438 20.78 11.71 2.29
N SER A 439 21.69 11.72 3.26
CA SER A 439 22.92 10.91 3.18
C SER A 439 22.59 9.44 3.43
N ILE A 440 23.39 8.51 2.91
CA ILE A 440 23.17 7.07 3.14
C ILE A 440 23.12 6.76 4.65
N GLN A 441 23.94 7.43 5.48
CA GLN A 441 23.92 7.26 6.93
C GLN A 441 22.60 7.76 7.53
N SER A 442 22.11 8.93 7.10
CA SER A 442 20.82 9.47 7.56
C SER A 442 19.69 8.55 7.13
N PHE A 443 19.71 8.05 5.91
CA PHE A 443 18.73 7.11 5.39
C PHE A 443 18.70 5.80 6.20
N LEU A 444 19.85 5.17 6.44
CA LEU A 444 19.94 3.96 7.24
C LEU A 444 19.51 4.19 8.69
N SER A 445 19.89 5.31 9.30
CA SER A 445 19.45 5.67 10.65
C SER A 445 17.95 5.97 10.72
N SER A 446 17.39 6.65 9.72
CA SER A 446 15.95 6.89 9.60
C SER A 446 15.17 5.57 9.43
N LEU A 447 15.68 4.63 8.65
CA LEU A 447 15.12 3.28 8.52
C LEU A 447 15.15 2.52 9.84
N GLN A 448 16.28 2.51 10.55
CA GLN A 448 16.40 1.85 11.85
C GLN A 448 15.47 2.47 12.89
N ASN A 449 15.38 3.80 12.95
CA ASN A 449 14.47 4.49 13.86
C ASN A 449 13.00 4.19 13.53
N LYS A 450 12.64 4.14 12.24
CA LYS A 450 11.30 3.79 11.81
C LYS A 450 10.93 2.32 12.06
N GLN A 451 11.92 1.42 11.98
CA GLN A 451 11.76 0.01 12.38
C GLN A 451 11.41 -0.11 13.86
N VAL A 452 12.07 0.70 14.71
CA VAL A 452 11.78 0.77 16.14
C VAL A 452 10.40 1.39 16.41
N SER A 453 9.95 2.35 15.60
CA SER A 453 8.65 3.01 15.77
C SER A 453 7.46 2.29 15.12
N ASN A 454 7.65 1.15 14.44
CA ASN A 454 6.59 0.39 13.74
C ASN A 454 5.74 1.25 12.78
N THR A 455 6.36 2.25 12.15
CA THR A 455 5.69 3.15 11.19
C THR A 455 5.72 2.54 9.80
N SER A 456 4.58 2.56 9.09
CA SER A 456 4.48 2.05 7.72
C SER A 456 5.46 2.75 6.77
N PHE A 457 6.08 1.95 5.91
CA PHE A 457 7.12 2.31 4.94
C PHE A 457 6.58 2.30 3.50
N CYS A 458 5.54 1.53 3.18
CA CYS A 458 5.08 1.32 1.82
C CYS A 458 3.69 1.91 1.54
N THR A 459 3.55 2.40 0.31
CA THR A 459 2.25 2.65 -0.32
C THR A 459 1.50 1.34 -0.51
N LYS A 460 0.19 1.37 -0.21
CA LYS A 460 -0.76 0.26 -0.25
C LYS A 460 -0.51 -0.68 -1.45
N PRO A 461 -0.58 -2.00 -1.28
CA PRO A 461 -0.62 -2.91 -2.42
C PRO A 461 -1.75 -2.47 -3.34
N THR A 462 -1.48 -2.40 -4.64
CA THR A 462 -2.51 -2.11 -5.64
C THR A 462 -3.63 -3.15 -5.51
N ASP A 463 -4.89 -2.71 -5.42
CA ASP A 463 -6.07 -3.60 -5.29
C ASP A 463 -6.23 -4.62 -6.45
N ASN A 464 -5.35 -4.59 -7.45
CA ASN A 464 -5.33 -5.49 -8.60
C ASN A 464 -4.55 -6.79 -8.38
N ASP A 465 -3.84 -6.96 -7.26
CA ASP A 465 -3.11 -8.21 -7.00
C ASP A 465 -4.01 -9.26 -6.35
N ASN A 466 -4.09 -10.43 -6.98
CA ASN A 466 -4.85 -11.58 -6.49
C ASN A 466 -4.14 -12.23 -5.29
N ALA A 467 -4.18 -11.56 -4.13
CA ALA A 467 -3.50 -11.96 -2.90
C ALA A 467 -4.39 -11.80 -1.66
N VAL A 468 -4.19 -12.67 -0.67
CA VAL A 468 -4.90 -12.66 0.62
C VAL A 468 -4.45 -11.45 1.45
N LYS A 469 -5.38 -10.68 2.01
CA LYS A 469 -5.03 -9.49 2.81
C LYS A 469 -4.94 -9.84 4.28
N ILE A 470 -3.78 -9.61 4.90
CA ILE A 470 -3.57 -9.82 6.34
C ILE A 470 -3.60 -8.48 7.05
N MET A 471 -4.51 -8.32 8.02
CA MET A 471 -4.68 -7.07 8.73
C MET A 471 -5.18 -7.25 10.18
N THR A 472 -5.09 -6.18 10.97
CA THR A 472 -5.64 -6.17 12.33
C THR A 472 -7.09 -5.72 12.26
N ILE A 473 -7.87 -6.09 13.26
CA ILE A 473 -9.28 -5.68 13.36
C ILE A 473 -9.43 -4.15 13.31
N HIS A 474 -8.50 -3.41 13.95
CA HIS A 474 -8.48 -1.94 13.91
C HIS A 474 -8.29 -1.38 12.49
N SER A 475 -7.37 -1.95 11.70
CA SER A 475 -7.14 -1.54 10.31
C SER A 475 -8.25 -1.99 9.35
N ALA A 476 -9.03 -3.00 9.73
CA ALA A 476 -10.14 -3.51 8.94
C ALA A 476 -11.44 -2.73 9.13
N LYS A 477 -11.49 -1.76 10.06
CA LYS A 477 -12.68 -0.94 10.29
C LYS A 477 -13.02 -0.16 9.00
N GLY A 478 -14.29 -0.19 8.62
CA GLY A 478 -14.78 0.38 7.36
C GLY A 478 -14.57 -0.50 6.12
N LEU A 479 -13.72 -1.54 6.20
CA LEU A 479 -13.56 -2.52 5.12
C LEU A 479 -14.58 -3.65 5.24
N GLU A 480 -14.75 -4.40 4.16
CA GLU A 480 -15.64 -5.56 4.06
C GLU A 480 -15.10 -6.54 3.01
N ALA A 481 -15.29 -7.84 3.25
CA ALA A 481 -14.84 -8.88 2.32
C ALA A 481 -15.84 -10.04 2.20
N PRO A 482 -15.93 -10.69 1.03
CA PRO A 482 -16.71 -11.91 0.85
C PRO A 482 -16.34 -13.00 1.86
N VAL A 483 -15.03 -13.20 2.09
CA VAL A 483 -14.48 -14.22 2.98
C VAL A 483 -13.61 -13.58 4.06
N VAL A 484 -13.91 -13.87 5.32
CA VAL A 484 -13.13 -13.38 6.47
C VAL A 484 -12.72 -14.55 7.37
N PHE A 485 -11.42 -14.59 7.70
CA PHE A 485 -10.86 -15.46 8.73
C PHE A 485 -10.56 -14.63 9.97
N LEU A 486 -11.11 -15.01 11.12
CA LEU A 486 -10.76 -14.46 12.42
C LEU A 486 -9.81 -15.43 13.13
N VAL A 487 -8.57 -14.97 13.37
CA VAL A 487 -7.51 -15.74 14.04
C VAL A 487 -7.22 -15.18 15.44
N ASP A 488 -6.50 -15.94 16.25
CA ASP A 488 -6.07 -15.58 17.62
C ASP A 488 -7.26 -15.29 18.56
N THR A 489 -8.29 -16.13 18.52
CA THR A 489 -9.46 -16.04 19.41
C THR A 489 -9.24 -16.61 20.81
N GLY A 490 -8.03 -17.07 21.08
CA GLY A 490 -7.61 -17.73 22.32
C GLY A 490 -7.62 -16.83 23.57
N PRO A 491 -7.34 -17.42 24.74
CA PRO A 491 -7.30 -16.70 26.00
C PRO A 491 -6.13 -15.71 26.09
N LYS A 492 -6.43 -14.42 26.31
CA LYS A 492 -5.42 -13.39 26.60
C LYS A 492 -5.36 -13.09 28.09
N LYS A 493 -4.15 -12.99 28.64
CA LYS A 493 -3.97 -12.50 30.01
C LYS A 493 -4.26 -11.00 30.05
N PRO A 494 -5.20 -10.52 30.90
CA PRO A 494 -5.34 -9.10 31.14
C PRO A 494 -4.05 -8.59 31.80
N GLN A 495 -3.24 -7.83 31.06
CA GLN A 495 -2.05 -7.19 31.61
C GLN A 495 -2.43 -5.80 32.11
N LEU A 496 -2.48 -5.64 33.43
CA LEU A 496 -2.41 -4.31 34.03
C LEU A 496 -0.99 -3.79 33.81
N ASN A 497 -0.85 -2.86 32.88
CA ASN A 497 0.44 -2.23 32.62
C ASN A 497 0.70 -1.21 33.72
N THR A 498 1.58 -1.58 34.65
CA THR A 498 2.20 -0.65 35.61
C THR A 498 2.76 0.56 34.85
N TYR A 499 2.67 1.76 35.44
CA TYR A 499 3.14 3.01 34.81
C TYR A 499 2.37 3.42 33.55
N LYS A 500 1.08 3.08 33.45
CA LYS A 500 0.16 3.73 32.51
C LYS A 500 -0.68 4.81 33.20
N PRO A 501 -0.89 5.97 32.55
CA PRO A 501 -1.81 6.97 33.06
C PRO A 501 -3.25 6.47 32.95
N ILE A 502 -4.02 6.65 34.02
CA ILE A 502 -5.47 6.55 34.01
C ILE A 502 -6.03 7.94 33.75
N ILE A 503 -6.96 8.01 32.81
CA ILE A 503 -7.65 9.24 32.43
C ILE A 503 -9.15 8.92 32.45
N ASN A 504 -9.89 9.59 33.32
CA ASN A 504 -11.34 9.59 33.26
C ASN A 504 -11.82 10.96 32.80
N TRP A 505 -12.41 11.01 31.60
CA TRP A 505 -12.93 12.24 31.00
C TRP A 505 -14.40 12.04 30.62
N PRO A 506 -15.33 12.46 31.50
CA PRO A 506 -16.77 12.44 31.22
C PRO A 506 -17.12 13.25 29.97
N SER A 507 -18.13 12.82 29.22
CA SER A 507 -18.53 13.43 27.94
C SER A 507 -18.98 14.89 28.05
N ASP A 508 -19.53 15.29 29.19
CA ASP A 508 -20.05 16.63 29.50
C ASP A 508 -18.99 17.55 30.16
N ALA A 509 -17.84 17.01 30.55
CA ALA A 509 -16.82 17.76 31.26
C ALA A 509 -15.84 18.48 30.30
N ARG A 510 -15.49 19.74 30.61
CA ARG A 510 -14.46 20.50 29.87
C ARG A 510 -13.03 19.98 30.06
N ARG A 511 -12.80 19.17 31.09
CA ARG A 511 -11.49 18.61 31.44
C ARG A 511 -11.67 17.24 32.12
N PRO A 512 -10.64 16.37 32.09
CA PRO A 512 -10.67 15.13 32.84
C PRO A 512 -10.94 15.36 34.34
N GLU A 513 -11.79 14.54 34.93
CA GLU A 513 -12.02 14.53 36.38
C GLU A 513 -10.86 13.85 37.11
N GLN A 514 -10.31 12.80 36.50
CA GLN A 514 -9.22 12.03 37.07
C GLN A 514 -8.09 11.90 36.06
N PHE A 515 -6.89 12.23 36.49
CA PHE A 515 -5.68 12.06 35.71
C PHE A 515 -4.52 11.73 36.64
N PHE A 516 -4.02 10.48 36.61
CA PHE A 516 -2.91 10.05 37.45
C PHE A 516 -2.20 8.82 36.86
N LEU A 517 -0.94 8.64 37.21
CA LEU A 517 -0.10 7.52 36.84
C LEU A 517 -0.23 6.38 37.86
N LEU A 518 -0.46 5.16 37.37
CA LEU A 518 -0.40 3.97 38.20
C LEU A 518 1.04 3.66 38.62
N GLY A 519 1.27 3.61 39.93
CA GLY A 519 2.51 3.08 40.51
C GLY A 519 2.59 1.56 40.44
N ARG A 520 3.51 0.98 41.20
CA ARG A 520 3.64 -0.49 41.35
C ARG A 520 2.38 -1.10 41.97
N LYS A 521 2.16 -2.39 41.76
CA LYS A 521 1.03 -3.14 42.34
C LYS A 521 0.92 -2.97 43.87
N ASP A 522 2.06 -2.89 44.55
CA ASP A 522 2.08 -2.76 46.02
C ASP A 522 1.62 -1.38 46.53
N SER A 523 1.69 -0.35 45.68
CA SER A 523 1.26 1.02 45.99
C SER A 523 -0.21 1.31 45.71
N VAL A 524 -1.00 0.33 45.25
CA VAL A 524 -2.42 0.50 44.97
C VAL A 524 -3.23 0.47 46.28
N ASP A 525 -3.98 1.55 46.54
CA ASP A 525 -4.95 1.69 47.62
C ASP A 525 -6.36 1.24 47.19
N LYS A 526 -7.29 1.10 48.14
CA LYS A 526 -8.67 0.64 47.86
C LYS A 526 -9.43 1.55 46.88
N THR A 527 -9.20 2.85 46.90
CA THR A 527 -9.88 3.82 46.02
C THR A 527 -9.39 3.65 44.59
N THR A 528 -8.06 3.60 44.42
CA THR A 528 -7.44 3.36 43.12
C THR A 528 -7.82 1.99 42.57
N GLN A 529 -7.97 0.97 43.42
CA GLN A 529 -8.44 -0.35 42.99
C GLN A 529 -9.84 -0.28 42.36
N SER A 530 -10.79 0.46 42.97
CA SER A 530 -12.13 0.63 42.38
C SER A 530 -12.08 1.30 41.00
N ILE A 531 -11.17 2.24 40.78
CA ILE A 531 -10.98 2.91 39.48
C ILE A 531 -10.36 1.94 38.46
N ILE A 532 -9.38 1.13 38.88
CA ILE A 532 -8.79 0.08 38.05
C ILE A 532 -9.86 -0.93 37.62
N ASP A 533 -10.73 -1.34 38.54
CA ASP A 533 -11.79 -2.30 38.26
C ASP A 533 -12.79 -1.73 37.22
N GLN A 534 -13.17 -0.45 37.35
CA GLN A 534 -13.98 0.26 36.35
C GLN A 534 -13.28 0.34 34.98
N GLN A 535 -11.98 0.61 34.95
CA GLN A 535 -11.19 0.64 33.71
C GLN A 535 -11.12 -0.75 33.07
N LEU A 536 -10.95 -1.82 33.86
CA LEU A 536 -10.93 -3.18 33.36
C LEU A 536 -12.28 -3.58 32.74
N THR A 537 -13.39 -3.15 33.34
CA THR A 537 -14.72 -3.34 32.75
C THR A 537 -14.86 -2.57 31.43
N THR A 538 -14.37 -1.33 31.36
CA THR A 538 -14.41 -0.52 30.13
C THR A 538 -13.55 -1.13 29.03
N ASN A 539 -12.33 -1.55 29.34
CA ASN A 539 -11.45 -2.25 28.40
C ASN A 539 -12.10 -3.56 27.92
N TRP A 540 -12.79 -4.29 28.79
CA TRP A 540 -13.50 -5.50 28.40
C TRP A 540 -14.66 -5.21 27.43
N LYS A 541 -15.41 -4.12 27.62
CA LYS A 541 -16.42 -3.66 26.66
C LYS A 541 -15.80 -3.32 25.30
N GLU A 542 -14.67 -2.62 25.28
CA GLU A 542 -13.94 -2.33 24.04
C GLU A 542 -13.48 -3.63 23.34
N GLU A 543 -13.06 -4.65 24.08
CA GLU A 543 -12.71 -5.96 23.53
C GLU A 543 -13.92 -6.70 22.93
N LEU A 544 -15.12 -6.50 23.47
CA LEU A 544 -16.36 -7.01 22.87
C LEU A 544 -16.73 -6.24 21.59
N ASN A 545 -16.53 -4.92 21.58
CA ASN A 545 -16.70 -4.10 20.36
C ASN A 545 -15.70 -4.53 19.26
N LEU A 546 -14.46 -4.85 19.63
CA LEU A 546 -13.48 -5.40 18.69
C LEU A 546 -13.96 -6.72 18.08
N LEU A 547 -14.48 -7.64 18.89
CA LEU A 547 -15.08 -8.88 18.39
C LEU A 547 -16.27 -8.58 17.47
N TYR A 548 -17.16 -7.67 17.85
CA TYR A 548 -18.31 -7.27 17.01
C TYR A 548 -17.86 -6.72 15.65
N VAL A 549 -16.87 -5.82 15.63
CA VAL A 549 -16.30 -5.28 14.39
C VAL A 549 -15.75 -6.41 13.52
N ALA A 550 -14.99 -7.34 14.10
CA ALA A 550 -14.37 -8.44 13.37
C ALA A 550 -15.40 -9.35 12.70
N LEU A 551 -16.43 -9.78 13.42
CA LEU A 551 -17.48 -10.67 12.91
C LEU A 551 -18.33 -10.00 11.82
N THR A 552 -18.54 -8.69 11.92
CA THR A 552 -19.35 -7.90 10.96
C THR A 552 -18.58 -7.44 9.72
N ARG A 553 -17.29 -7.80 9.57
CA ARG A 553 -16.54 -7.57 8.33
C ARG A 553 -16.88 -8.55 7.22
N ALA A 554 -17.37 -9.73 7.58
CA ALA A 554 -17.71 -10.80 6.63
C ALA A 554 -19.02 -10.49 5.88
N LYS A 555 -19.04 -10.72 4.57
CA LYS A 555 -20.28 -10.68 3.78
C LYS A 555 -20.95 -12.04 3.65
N GLN A 556 -20.19 -13.09 3.34
CA GLN A 556 -20.74 -14.41 3.04
C GLN A 556 -20.10 -15.53 3.86
N TYR A 557 -18.77 -15.59 3.89
CA TYR A 557 -18.03 -16.61 4.62
C TYR A 557 -17.32 -16.02 5.84
N LEU A 558 -17.49 -16.68 6.99
CA LEU A 558 -16.80 -16.35 8.22
C LEU A 558 -16.18 -17.61 8.83
N PHE A 559 -14.86 -17.65 8.92
CA PHE A 559 -14.10 -18.73 9.56
C PHE A 559 -13.48 -18.22 10.85
N ILE A 560 -13.63 -18.95 11.95
CA ILE A 560 -13.09 -18.57 13.25
C ILE A 560 -12.16 -19.67 13.76
N THR A 561 -10.93 -19.30 14.07
CA THR A 561 -9.91 -20.17 14.68
C THR A 561 -9.15 -19.44 15.79
N GLY A 562 -8.33 -20.15 16.55
CA GLY A 562 -7.58 -19.63 17.68
C GLY A 562 -6.61 -20.66 18.23
N THR A 563 -5.73 -20.23 19.13
CA THR A 563 -4.84 -21.13 19.88
C THR A 563 -5.32 -21.34 21.31
N ALA A 564 -5.09 -22.53 21.85
CA ALA A 564 -5.31 -22.81 23.26
C ALA A 564 -4.03 -22.51 24.06
N SER A 565 -4.20 -22.01 25.29
CA SER A 565 -3.11 -21.91 26.26
C SER A 565 -3.31 -22.93 27.39
N LYS A 566 -2.22 -23.40 28.01
CA LYS A 566 -2.26 -24.30 29.19
C LYS A 566 -3.08 -23.75 30.36
N GLN A 567 -3.31 -22.43 30.40
CA GLN A 567 -4.16 -21.80 31.40
C GLN A 567 -5.52 -21.52 30.78
N THR A 568 -6.56 -22.15 31.32
CA THR A 568 -7.96 -21.86 31.03
C THR A 568 -8.29 -20.46 31.52
N ALA A 569 -8.04 -19.43 30.70
CA ALA A 569 -8.60 -18.12 31.01
C ALA A 569 -10.11 -18.22 30.88
N THR A 570 -10.82 -17.76 31.91
CA THR A 570 -12.28 -17.89 32.05
C THR A 570 -13.06 -17.01 31.07
N LYS A 571 -12.41 -16.09 30.34
CA LYS A 571 -13.03 -15.17 29.38
C LYS A 571 -12.13 -14.97 28.15
N SER A 572 -12.34 -15.77 27.11
CA SER A 572 -11.71 -15.64 25.79
C SER A 572 -12.78 -15.38 24.73
N TRP A 573 -12.41 -14.86 23.56
CA TRP A 573 -13.39 -14.71 22.46
C TRP A 573 -13.93 -16.08 22.03
N HIS A 574 -13.05 -17.08 21.95
CA HIS A 574 -13.46 -18.44 21.63
C HIS A 574 -14.44 -19.02 22.65
N SER A 575 -14.20 -18.81 23.96
CA SER A 575 -15.11 -19.32 25.00
C SER A 575 -16.49 -18.64 24.95
N ILE A 576 -16.54 -17.34 24.67
CA ILE A 576 -17.80 -16.60 24.49
C ILE A 576 -18.60 -17.16 23.31
N ILE A 577 -17.92 -17.43 22.19
CA ILE A 577 -18.54 -18.01 20.99
C ILE A 577 -19.01 -19.43 21.29
N SER A 578 -18.19 -20.26 21.95
CA SER A 578 -18.57 -21.64 22.28
C SER A 578 -19.76 -21.69 23.25
N ASP A 579 -19.81 -20.80 24.24
CA ASP A 579 -20.92 -20.72 25.19
C ASP A 579 -22.23 -20.30 24.49
N ALA A 580 -22.14 -19.45 23.46
CA ALA A 580 -23.29 -19.07 22.62
C ALA A 580 -23.92 -20.25 21.89
N LEU A 581 -23.10 -21.21 21.45
CA LEU A 581 -23.48 -22.18 20.43
C LEU A 581 -24.22 -23.43 20.96
N SER A 582 -24.39 -23.59 22.28
CA SER A 582 -25.07 -24.68 23.04
C SER A 582 -24.28 -26.01 23.20
N GLU A 583 -24.72 -26.88 24.13
CA GLU A 583 -24.00 -28.08 24.64
C GLU A 583 -23.48 -29.07 23.58
N ASN A 584 -24.04 -29.11 22.36
CA ASN A 584 -23.55 -29.98 21.29
C ASN A 584 -22.15 -29.59 20.76
N PHE A 585 -21.64 -28.40 21.10
CA PHE A 585 -20.24 -28.03 20.85
C PHE A 585 -19.31 -28.39 22.02
N LYS A 586 -19.86 -28.79 23.18
CA LYS A 586 -19.10 -29.34 24.31
C LYS A 586 -18.79 -30.83 24.12
N ASP A 587 -19.53 -31.53 23.27
CA ASP A 587 -19.16 -32.86 22.80
C ASP A 587 -18.00 -32.72 21.80
N LEU A 588 -16.79 -32.95 22.30
CA LEU A 588 -15.48 -32.95 21.62
C LEU A 588 -15.37 -33.94 20.42
N SER A 589 -16.49 -34.46 19.90
CA SER A 589 -16.53 -35.50 18.84
C SER A 589 -16.82 -34.95 17.43
N SER A 590 -17.18 -33.67 17.30
CA SER A 590 -17.29 -33.00 15.99
C SER A 590 -16.15 -31.98 15.83
N GLU A 591 -15.38 -32.10 14.74
CA GLU A 591 -14.14 -31.32 14.51
C GLU A 591 -14.38 -29.81 14.31
N SER A 592 -15.59 -29.40 13.92
CA SER A 592 -15.97 -27.98 13.71
C SER A 592 -17.49 -27.76 13.78
N TRP A 593 -17.93 -26.56 14.15
CA TRP A 593 -19.34 -26.13 14.08
C TRP A 593 -19.55 -25.28 12.85
N HIS A 594 -20.66 -25.51 12.15
CA HIS A 594 -21.01 -24.74 10.96
C HIS A 594 -22.49 -24.33 10.96
N ALA A 595 -22.77 -23.19 10.35
CA ALA A 595 -24.13 -22.73 10.05
C ALA A 595 -24.18 -22.12 8.65
N GLU A 596 -25.24 -22.46 7.92
CA GLU A 596 -25.47 -22.00 6.56
C GLU A 596 -26.85 -21.36 6.43
N HIS A 597 -26.97 -20.43 5.47
CA HIS A 597 -28.26 -19.90 5.07
C HIS A 597 -28.39 -19.94 3.54
N GLY A 598 -29.44 -20.60 3.06
CA GLY A 598 -29.71 -20.80 1.63
C GLY A 598 -28.96 -21.98 1.01
N LEU A 599 -29.02 -22.09 -0.32
CA LEU A 599 -28.25 -23.08 -1.10
C LEU A 599 -27.05 -22.40 -1.78
N PRO A 600 -25.86 -23.04 -1.81
CA PRO A 600 -24.69 -22.46 -2.44
C PRO A 600 -24.96 -22.22 -3.94
N PRO A 601 -24.56 -21.06 -4.50
CA PRO A 601 -24.76 -20.77 -5.92
C PRO A 601 -24.01 -21.78 -6.79
N SER A 602 -24.64 -22.29 -7.85
CA SER A 602 -23.95 -23.14 -8.82
C SER A 602 -23.20 -22.28 -9.84
N ILE A 603 -21.88 -22.39 -9.88
CA ILE A 603 -21.09 -21.79 -10.97
C ILE A 603 -21.31 -22.66 -12.21
N LYS A 604 -21.89 -22.07 -13.26
CA LYS A 604 -21.86 -22.70 -14.58
C LYS A 604 -20.39 -22.73 -15.01
N SER A 605 -19.83 -23.92 -15.16
CA SER A 605 -18.49 -24.14 -15.69
C SER A 605 -18.36 -23.44 -17.03
N GLN A 606 -17.77 -22.23 -17.02
CA GLN A 606 -17.27 -21.63 -18.24
C GLN A 606 -15.99 -22.39 -18.57
N GLU A 607 -16.00 -23.13 -19.68
CA GLU A 607 -14.79 -23.71 -20.25
C GLU A 607 -13.72 -22.62 -20.30
N SER A 608 -12.67 -22.81 -19.51
CA SER A 608 -11.49 -21.97 -19.56
C SER A 608 -10.90 -22.11 -20.95
N LYS A 609 -11.20 -21.16 -21.83
CA LYS A 609 -10.36 -20.93 -23.01
C LYS A 609 -8.98 -20.61 -22.47
N GLN A 610 -8.08 -21.59 -22.54
CA GLN A 610 -6.64 -21.36 -22.42
C GLN A 610 -6.30 -20.31 -23.48
N ILE A 611 -6.17 -19.05 -23.04
CA ILE A 611 -5.54 -18.03 -23.84
C ILE A 611 -4.07 -18.38 -23.78
N ASP A 612 -3.61 -19.01 -24.85
CA ASP A 612 -2.21 -19.29 -25.12
C ASP A 612 -1.46 -17.94 -25.15
N LYS A 613 -0.95 -17.50 -24.00
CA LYS A 613 -0.08 -16.33 -23.87
C LYS A 613 1.34 -16.72 -24.29
N SER A 614 1.48 -17.30 -25.47
CA SER A 614 2.73 -17.29 -26.22
C SER A 614 2.70 -16.09 -27.15
N ILE A 615 2.86 -14.88 -26.59
CA ILE A 615 3.37 -13.78 -27.42
C ILE A 615 4.79 -14.18 -27.77
N ALA A 616 4.99 -14.71 -28.97
CA ALA A 616 6.31 -14.92 -29.52
C ALA A 616 7.02 -13.57 -29.51
N MET A 617 8.03 -13.42 -28.63
CA MET A 617 8.99 -12.33 -28.73
C MET A 617 9.62 -12.42 -30.12
N ASP A 618 9.47 -11.35 -30.89
CA ASP A 618 10.05 -11.24 -32.23
C ASP A 618 11.57 -11.46 -32.13
N PHE A 619 12.08 -12.45 -32.86
CA PHE A 619 13.44 -13.00 -32.72
C PHE A 619 14.54 -11.97 -33.07
N ASP A 620 14.15 -10.81 -33.62
CA ASP A 620 15.04 -9.75 -34.10
C ASP A 620 15.59 -8.82 -32.99
N LEU A 621 15.14 -8.97 -31.73
CA LEU A 621 15.67 -8.21 -30.58
C LEU A 621 16.88 -8.87 -29.89
N SER A 622 17.41 -9.97 -30.45
CA SER A 622 18.47 -10.78 -29.83
C SER A 622 19.91 -10.45 -30.27
N LYS A 623 20.12 -9.44 -31.12
CA LYS A 623 21.49 -9.04 -31.54
C LYS A 623 22.05 -7.95 -30.63
N PRO A 624 23.16 -8.19 -29.91
CA PRO A 624 23.77 -7.16 -29.08
C PRO A 624 24.29 -6.00 -29.94
N PHE A 625 23.95 -4.77 -29.58
CA PHE A 625 24.60 -3.58 -30.12
C PHE A 625 26.06 -3.56 -29.65
N THR A 626 27.01 -3.50 -30.59
CA THR A 626 28.41 -3.24 -30.26
C THR A 626 28.56 -1.74 -29.97
N THR A 627 28.69 -1.38 -28.71
CA THR A 627 29.03 -0.01 -28.28
C THR A 627 30.47 0.30 -28.69
N GLN A 628 30.64 1.25 -29.62
CA GLN A 628 31.88 2.04 -29.68
C GLN A 628 31.64 3.38 -28.96
N GLU A 629 32.61 3.77 -28.14
CA GLU A 629 32.63 4.98 -27.33
C GLU A 629 32.33 6.23 -28.17
N ILE A 630 31.40 7.06 -27.69
CA ILE A 630 31.10 8.39 -28.26
C ILE A 630 31.47 9.42 -27.20
N THR A 631 32.40 10.30 -27.57
CA THR A 631 32.72 11.53 -26.85
C THR A 631 31.68 12.60 -27.20
N ASN A 632 31.14 13.27 -26.17
CA ASN A 632 30.19 14.36 -26.30
C ASN A 632 30.89 15.59 -26.88
N ASP A 633 30.47 16.04 -28.06
CA ASP A 633 30.47 17.46 -28.41
C ASP A 633 29.45 17.78 -29.53
N ASP A 634 28.89 18.99 -29.41
CA ASP A 634 27.94 19.69 -30.27
C ASP A 634 26.47 19.23 -30.22
N THR A 635 25.72 19.88 -29.33
CA THR A 635 24.28 20.12 -29.48
C THR A 635 24.10 21.42 -30.26
N GLU A 636 23.67 21.31 -31.52
CA GLU A 636 23.20 22.47 -32.29
C GLU A 636 21.88 22.97 -31.69
N GLN A 637 21.95 24.16 -31.09
CA GLN A 637 20.80 24.94 -30.66
C GLN A 637 20.03 25.43 -31.89
N THR A 638 18.76 25.04 -32.02
CA THR A 638 17.80 25.73 -32.89
C THR A 638 17.03 26.74 -32.04
N GLY A 639 17.02 28.00 -32.49
CA GLY A 639 16.59 29.17 -31.73
C GLY A 639 15.06 29.30 -31.53
N PRO A 640 14.63 30.25 -30.69
CA PRO A 640 13.24 30.39 -30.25
C PRO A 640 12.48 31.37 -31.16
N GLU A 641 12.06 30.93 -32.33
CA GLU A 641 11.03 31.64 -33.11
C GLU A 641 9.89 30.66 -33.46
N ASN A 642 8.66 31.05 -33.11
CA ASN A 642 7.37 30.36 -33.35
C ASN A 642 6.92 29.24 -32.39
N ILE A 643 6.85 29.54 -31.10
CA ILE A 643 6.24 28.68 -30.05
C ILE A 643 4.75 28.40 -30.30
N GLU A 644 3.99 29.30 -30.93
CA GLU A 644 2.56 29.07 -31.23
C GLU A 644 2.33 28.07 -32.38
N HIS A 645 3.19 28.06 -33.41
CA HIS A 645 3.08 27.12 -34.52
C HIS A 645 3.51 25.70 -34.15
N ALA A 646 4.53 25.56 -33.27
CA ALA A 646 4.98 24.26 -32.77
C ALA A 646 3.88 23.50 -32.00
N ASN A 647 3.10 24.23 -31.18
CA ASN A 647 2.02 23.62 -30.39
C ASN A 647 0.82 23.15 -31.24
N TYR A 648 0.52 23.83 -32.35
CA TYR A 648 -0.54 23.41 -33.27
C TYR A 648 -0.14 22.17 -34.09
N GLY A 649 1.12 22.07 -34.51
CA GLY A 649 1.65 20.89 -35.20
C GLY A 649 1.56 19.61 -34.36
N THR A 650 2.01 19.68 -33.10
CA THR A 650 1.89 18.56 -32.14
C THR A 650 0.43 18.15 -31.89
N LEU A 651 -0.48 19.13 -31.90
CA LEU A 651 -1.92 18.87 -31.78
C LEU A 651 -2.46 18.08 -32.99
N VAL A 652 -2.08 18.44 -34.21
CA VAL A 652 -2.52 17.76 -35.44
C VAL A 652 -1.99 16.32 -35.49
N HIS A 653 -0.72 16.08 -35.15
CA HIS A 653 -0.13 14.73 -35.06
C HIS A 653 -0.90 13.84 -34.07
N LYS A 654 -1.18 14.36 -32.87
CA LYS A 654 -1.95 13.61 -31.86
C LYS A 654 -3.39 13.32 -32.30
N VAL A 655 -4.01 14.23 -33.06
CA VAL A 655 -5.36 14.03 -33.60
C VAL A 655 -5.35 12.97 -34.70
N PHE A 656 -4.33 12.91 -35.57
CA PHE A 656 -4.13 11.82 -36.54
C PHE A 656 -4.03 10.46 -35.83
N GLU A 657 -3.16 10.35 -34.83
CA GLU A 657 -2.97 9.12 -34.04
C GLU A 657 -4.30 8.61 -33.44
N LEU A 658 -5.06 9.51 -32.80
CA LEU A 658 -6.28 9.12 -32.08
C LEU A 658 -7.46 8.79 -33.01
N ILE A 659 -7.62 9.52 -34.12
CA ILE A 659 -8.73 9.27 -35.07
C ILE A 659 -8.54 7.94 -35.79
N GLU A 660 -7.30 7.57 -36.10
CA GLU A 660 -6.99 6.34 -36.83
C GLU A 660 -6.96 5.09 -35.93
N GLN A 661 -6.59 5.22 -34.65
CA GLN A 661 -6.64 4.10 -33.68
C GLN A 661 -8.07 3.77 -33.21
N LYS A 662 -8.93 4.78 -33.08
CA LYS A 662 -10.29 4.64 -32.53
C LYS A 662 -11.31 5.02 -33.60
N HIS A 663 -11.53 4.13 -34.56
CA HIS A 663 -12.58 4.29 -35.56
C HIS A 663 -13.92 4.63 -34.88
N SER A 664 -14.35 5.88 -35.00
CA SER A 664 -15.63 6.45 -34.52
C SER A 664 -15.71 6.81 -33.03
N GLN A 665 -15.23 7.99 -32.66
CA GLN A 665 -15.56 8.65 -31.40
C GLN A 665 -16.07 10.09 -31.61
N SER A 666 -16.90 10.57 -30.67
CA SER A 666 -17.41 11.94 -30.67
C SER A 666 -16.27 12.96 -30.51
N ASN A 667 -16.46 14.19 -31.01
CA ASN A 667 -15.46 15.26 -30.88
C ASN A 667 -15.15 15.59 -29.40
N GLU A 668 -16.10 15.37 -28.47
CA GLU A 668 -15.90 15.61 -27.03
C GLU A 668 -14.98 14.57 -26.39
N THR A 669 -15.15 13.29 -26.74
CA THR A 669 -14.26 12.21 -26.27
C THR A 669 -12.84 12.36 -26.79
N LEU A 670 -12.67 12.80 -28.05
CA LEU A 670 -11.35 13.14 -28.60
C LEU A 670 -10.71 14.31 -27.86
N LYS A 671 -11.49 15.34 -27.51
CA LYS A 671 -11.00 16.51 -26.77
C LYS A 671 -10.52 16.15 -25.36
N LEU A 672 -11.21 15.23 -24.68
CA LEU A 672 -10.79 14.72 -23.38
C LEU A 672 -9.50 13.89 -23.48
N ALA A 673 -9.40 13.00 -24.46
CA ALA A 673 -8.20 12.18 -24.69
C ALA A 673 -6.95 13.03 -24.99
N VAL A 674 -7.10 14.04 -25.85
CA VAL A 674 -5.99 14.97 -26.17
C VAL A 674 -5.58 15.81 -24.96
N LYS A 675 -6.55 16.26 -24.13
CA LYS A 675 -6.25 16.99 -22.89
C LYS A 675 -5.48 16.13 -21.89
N SER A 676 -5.85 14.86 -21.73
CA SER A 676 -5.12 13.95 -20.84
C SER A 676 -3.70 13.65 -21.31
N SER A 677 -3.45 13.63 -22.63
CA SER A 677 -2.14 13.25 -23.17
C SER A 677 -1.16 14.41 -23.28
N LEU A 678 -1.61 15.63 -23.62
CA LEU A 678 -0.70 16.75 -23.88
C LEU A 678 -0.48 17.65 -22.66
N GLY A 679 -1.34 17.64 -21.64
CA GLY A 679 -1.17 18.43 -20.42
C GLY A 679 -1.16 19.97 -20.58
N VAL A 680 -1.28 20.49 -21.81
CA VAL A 680 -1.28 21.92 -22.13
C VAL A 680 -2.70 22.49 -22.27
N LYS A 681 -2.90 23.76 -21.91
CA LYS A 681 -4.15 24.51 -22.18
C LYS A 681 -4.31 24.74 -23.69
N ILE A 682 -5.08 23.88 -24.36
CA ILE A 682 -5.44 24.02 -25.78
C ILE A 682 -6.63 24.98 -25.93
N LYS A 683 -6.51 26.00 -26.80
CA LYS A 683 -7.64 26.90 -27.15
C LYS A 683 -8.70 26.08 -27.90
N ALA A 684 -9.98 26.29 -27.60
CA ALA A 684 -11.06 25.49 -28.19
C ALA A 684 -11.13 25.60 -29.73
N GLN A 685 -10.81 26.78 -30.28
CA GLN A 685 -10.79 27.03 -31.73
C GLN A 685 -9.67 26.28 -32.46
N ASP A 686 -8.50 26.13 -31.85
CA ASP A 686 -7.37 25.41 -32.43
C ASP A 686 -7.64 23.90 -32.50
N PHE A 687 -8.30 23.34 -31.47
CA PHE A 687 -8.72 21.94 -31.47
C PHE A 687 -9.72 21.61 -32.58
N GLU A 688 -10.74 22.45 -32.75
CA GLU A 688 -11.74 22.25 -33.81
C GLU A 688 -11.13 22.40 -35.21
N SER A 689 -10.21 23.35 -35.38
CA SER A 689 -9.49 23.54 -36.64
C SER A 689 -8.63 22.32 -36.98
N ALA A 690 -7.86 21.81 -36.01
CA ALA A 690 -7.03 20.62 -36.20
C ALA A 690 -7.86 19.37 -36.54
N VAL A 691 -8.99 19.15 -35.85
CA VAL A 691 -9.89 18.02 -36.14
C VAL A 691 -10.49 18.11 -37.54
N ASN A 692 -10.85 19.31 -38.00
CA ASN A 692 -11.38 19.52 -39.35
C ASN A 692 -10.29 19.30 -40.42
N GLU A 693 -9.07 19.77 -40.17
CA GLU A 693 -7.90 19.59 -41.04
C GLU A 693 -7.60 18.09 -41.25
N VAL A 694 -7.50 17.31 -40.17
CA VAL A 694 -7.28 15.86 -40.24
C VAL A 694 -8.44 15.14 -40.95
N LYS A 695 -9.69 15.49 -40.65
CA LYS A 695 -10.86 14.89 -41.32
C LYS A 695 -10.90 15.21 -42.83
N ASN A 696 -10.40 16.37 -43.24
CA ASN A 696 -10.31 16.72 -44.66
C ASN A 696 -9.23 15.88 -45.37
N CYS A 697 -8.07 15.68 -44.76
CA CYS A 697 -7.04 14.77 -45.28
C CYS A 697 -7.58 13.34 -45.48
N LEU A 698 -8.26 12.79 -44.48
CA LEU A 698 -8.81 11.42 -44.53
C LEU A 698 -9.94 11.26 -45.58
N LYS A 699 -10.68 12.33 -45.89
CA LYS A 699 -11.77 12.30 -46.88
C LYS A 699 -11.29 12.50 -48.31
N THR A 700 -10.12 13.08 -48.51
CA THR A 700 -9.58 13.41 -49.83
C THR A 700 -9.30 12.14 -50.62
N LEU A 701 -9.93 12.02 -51.79
CA LEU A 701 -9.95 10.80 -52.60
C LEU A 701 -8.55 10.39 -53.06
N GLU A 702 -7.70 11.37 -53.35
CA GLU A 702 -6.31 11.21 -53.79
C GLU A 702 -5.42 10.65 -52.68
N LEU A 703 -5.71 10.91 -51.40
CA LEU A 703 -4.91 10.46 -50.25
C LEU A 703 -5.37 9.13 -49.66
N ARG A 704 -6.43 8.51 -50.18
CA ARG A 704 -6.97 7.24 -49.62
C ARG A 704 -5.97 6.10 -49.58
N HIS A 705 -5.04 6.06 -50.53
CA HIS A 705 -3.99 5.04 -50.62
C HIS A 705 -2.88 5.21 -49.56
N VAL A 706 -2.79 6.38 -48.91
CA VAL A 706 -1.87 6.64 -47.80
C VAL A 706 -2.39 6.05 -46.49
N PHE A 707 -3.71 6.09 -46.29
CA PHE A 707 -4.33 5.76 -45.00
C PHE A 707 -5.03 4.38 -44.96
N ASN A 708 -5.43 3.84 -46.11
CA ASN A 708 -6.06 2.52 -46.19
C ASN A 708 -5.04 1.48 -46.66
N SER A 709 -4.64 0.57 -45.77
CA SER A 709 -3.77 -0.55 -46.12
C SER A 709 -4.49 -1.56 -47.02
N THR A 710 -3.94 -1.85 -48.20
CA THR A 710 -4.28 -3.09 -48.92
C THR A 710 -3.60 -4.28 -48.23
N GLY A 711 -4.25 -5.45 -48.19
CA GLY A 711 -4.02 -6.51 -47.19
C GLY A 711 -2.60 -7.08 -46.98
N ASP A 712 -1.64 -6.78 -47.87
CA ASP A 712 -0.26 -7.26 -47.78
C ASP A 712 0.75 -6.19 -47.28
N GLN A 713 0.27 -4.99 -46.91
CA GLN A 713 1.12 -3.88 -46.46
C GLN A 713 1.18 -3.76 -44.94
N LYS A 714 2.39 -3.68 -44.37
CA LYS A 714 2.59 -3.40 -42.93
C LYS A 714 2.66 -1.88 -42.72
N VAL A 715 1.62 -1.32 -42.13
CA VAL A 715 1.51 0.12 -41.83
C VAL A 715 1.89 0.39 -40.38
N LEU A 716 2.91 1.23 -40.18
CA LEU A 716 3.43 1.64 -38.87
C LEU A 716 3.32 3.17 -38.75
N LYS A 717 3.00 3.66 -37.55
CA LYS A 717 2.78 5.09 -37.27
C LYS A 717 3.55 5.48 -36.02
N GLU A 718 3.98 6.74 -35.94
CA GLU A 718 4.78 7.26 -34.81
C GLU A 718 5.95 6.34 -34.46
N VAL A 719 6.75 5.96 -35.47
CA VAL A 719 7.80 4.95 -35.32
C VAL A 719 9.06 5.60 -34.75
N PRO A 720 9.42 5.35 -33.47
CA PRO A 720 10.65 5.86 -32.92
C PRO A 720 11.83 5.10 -33.53
N ILE A 721 12.80 5.84 -34.06
CA ILE A 721 14.00 5.27 -34.65
C ILE A 721 15.24 5.94 -34.03
N SER A 722 16.15 5.11 -33.54
CA SER A 722 17.47 5.52 -33.06
C SER A 722 18.54 4.94 -33.97
N PHE A 723 19.47 5.77 -34.41
CA PHE A 723 20.55 5.32 -35.29
C PHE A 723 21.78 6.20 -35.19
N ILE A 724 22.91 5.64 -35.58
CA ILE A 724 24.20 6.32 -35.56
C ILE A 724 24.50 6.85 -36.96
N LYS A 725 24.63 8.18 -37.08
CA LYS A 725 25.10 8.89 -38.28
C LYS A 725 26.25 9.81 -37.85
N ASN A 726 27.41 9.68 -38.50
CA ASN A 726 28.64 10.44 -38.18
C ASN A 726 29.07 10.36 -36.69
N GLY A 727 28.91 9.20 -36.05
CA GLY A 727 29.32 9.00 -34.65
C GLY A 727 28.37 9.61 -33.60
N LYS A 728 27.23 10.20 -34.00
CA LYS A 728 26.19 10.69 -33.08
C LYS A 728 24.97 9.78 -33.09
N VAL A 729 24.42 9.50 -31.91
CA VAL A 729 23.12 8.82 -31.77
C VAL A 729 22.03 9.85 -32.05
N LEU A 730 21.31 9.67 -33.15
CA LEU A 730 20.14 10.48 -33.49
C LEU A 730 18.88 9.70 -33.13
N TYR A 731 18.02 10.35 -32.36
CA TYR A 731 16.66 9.88 -32.08
C TYR A 731 15.67 10.72 -32.89
N ARG A 732 14.80 10.04 -33.65
CA ARG A 732 13.74 10.67 -34.43
C ARG A 732 12.48 9.81 -34.40
N ILE A 733 11.34 10.41 -34.69
CA ILE A 733 10.05 9.71 -34.80
C ILE A 733 9.56 9.90 -36.24
N ILE A 734 9.18 8.82 -36.90
CA ILE A 734 8.59 8.84 -38.24
C ILE A 734 7.07 8.83 -38.10
N ASP A 735 6.39 9.85 -38.61
CA ASP A 735 4.94 9.98 -38.48
C ASP A 735 4.19 8.78 -39.08
N HIS A 736 4.57 8.36 -40.29
CA HIS A 736 3.93 7.24 -40.98
C HIS A 736 4.93 6.47 -41.88
N LEU A 737 5.00 5.15 -41.71
CA LEU A 737 5.88 4.24 -42.44
C LEU A 737 5.07 3.05 -42.99
N VAL A 738 5.01 2.91 -44.30
CA VAL A 738 4.33 1.79 -44.98
C VAL A 738 5.38 0.85 -45.56
N ILE A 739 5.31 -0.43 -45.22
CA ILE A 739 6.27 -1.45 -45.65
C ILE A 739 5.55 -2.53 -46.43
N ASP A 740 5.97 -2.70 -47.69
CA ASP A 740 5.49 -3.77 -48.57
C ASP A 740 6.68 -4.69 -48.89
N ASP A 741 6.47 -5.81 -49.58
CA ASP A 741 7.53 -6.78 -49.91
C ASP A 741 8.75 -6.14 -50.59
N ASN A 742 8.54 -5.16 -51.48
CA ASN A 742 9.59 -4.56 -52.30
C ASN A 742 10.00 -3.13 -51.91
N GLN A 743 9.24 -2.45 -51.05
CA GLN A 743 9.45 -1.02 -50.76
C GLN A 743 9.14 -0.64 -49.31
N ALA A 744 9.82 0.38 -48.82
CA ALA A 744 9.50 1.08 -47.57
C ALA A 744 9.20 2.55 -47.89
N TRP A 745 8.01 3.01 -47.54
CA TRP A 745 7.51 4.34 -47.86
C TRP A 745 7.37 5.17 -46.58
N ILE A 746 8.15 6.26 -46.51
CA ILE A 746 8.18 7.20 -45.39
C ILE A 746 7.30 8.40 -45.72
N ILE A 747 6.38 8.76 -44.83
CA ILE A 747 5.52 9.93 -44.98
C ILE A 747 5.60 10.77 -43.70
N ASP A 748 5.96 12.04 -43.88
CA ASP A 748 6.11 13.04 -42.80
C ASP A 748 5.03 14.11 -42.91
N TYR A 749 4.36 14.46 -41.81
CA TYR A 749 3.21 15.38 -41.82
C TYR A 749 3.66 16.79 -41.45
N LYS A 750 3.27 17.79 -42.27
CA LYS A 750 3.58 19.21 -42.03
C LYS A 750 2.34 20.09 -42.03
N THR A 751 2.26 20.97 -41.02
CA THR A 751 1.14 21.88 -40.71
C THR A 751 1.48 23.34 -41.05
N THR A 752 2.10 23.57 -42.20
CA THR A 752 2.50 24.92 -42.64
C THR A 752 1.32 25.63 -43.30
N ARG A 753 0.79 26.70 -42.67
CA ARG A 753 -0.45 27.38 -43.09
C ARG A 753 -0.33 28.28 -44.34
N GLU A 754 0.89 28.58 -44.80
CA GLU A 754 1.17 29.48 -45.94
C GLU A 754 1.62 28.74 -47.22
N VAL A 755 1.37 27.44 -47.32
CA VAL A 755 1.71 26.66 -48.52
C VAL A 755 0.59 26.81 -49.55
N SER A 756 0.95 26.93 -50.82
CA SER A 756 0.05 26.87 -51.98
C SER A 756 0.54 25.76 -52.93
N VAL A 757 -0.27 25.33 -53.89
CA VAL A 757 0.14 24.29 -54.85
C VAL A 757 1.42 24.68 -55.61
N ASP A 758 1.61 25.98 -55.87
CA ASP A 758 2.77 26.52 -56.59
C ASP A 758 4.02 26.68 -55.70
N SER A 759 3.88 26.69 -54.36
CA SER A 759 4.99 26.86 -53.40
C SER A 759 5.34 25.58 -52.62
N MET A 760 4.73 24.44 -52.99
CA MET A 760 4.91 23.15 -52.30
C MET A 760 6.33 22.60 -52.42
N GLN A 761 6.98 22.81 -53.56
CA GLN A 761 8.36 22.40 -53.80
C GLN A 761 9.34 23.16 -52.88
N GLU A 762 9.23 24.49 -52.81
CA GLU A 762 10.06 25.32 -51.91
C GLU A 762 9.83 24.99 -50.44
N ALA A 763 8.58 24.70 -50.05
CA ALA A 763 8.25 24.28 -48.68
C ALA A 763 8.81 22.88 -48.35
N ALA A 764 8.84 21.97 -49.32
CA ALA A 764 9.41 20.63 -49.15
C ALA A 764 10.95 20.67 -49.01
N GLU A 765 11.63 21.58 -49.70
CA GLU A 765 13.09 21.78 -49.62
C GLU A 765 13.57 22.05 -48.19
N GLN A 766 12.79 22.80 -47.40
CA GLN A 766 13.10 23.11 -46.00
C GLN A 766 13.17 21.86 -45.10
N HIS A 767 12.55 20.76 -45.49
CA HIS A 767 12.47 19.52 -44.71
C HIS A 767 13.36 18.39 -45.25
N GLN A 768 14.13 18.63 -46.32
CA GLN A 768 15.02 17.63 -46.93
C GLN A 768 16.05 17.05 -45.95
N ASN A 769 16.61 17.87 -45.07
CA ASN A 769 17.57 17.39 -44.05
C ASN A 769 16.92 16.41 -43.06
N GLN A 770 15.67 16.65 -42.66
CA GLN A 770 14.93 15.75 -41.79
C GLN A 770 14.62 14.43 -42.49
N ILE A 771 14.22 14.49 -43.76
CA ILE A 771 13.79 13.30 -44.51
C ILE A 771 14.98 12.45 -44.96
N SER A 772 16.10 13.05 -45.37
CA SER A 772 17.35 12.32 -45.63
C SER A 772 17.83 11.54 -44.40
N THR A 773 17.54 12.05 -43.21
CA THR A 773 17.84 11.43 -41.92
C THR A 773 16.91 10.22 -41.69
N TYR A 774 15.62 10.30 -42.03
CA TYR A 774 14.71 9.13 -42.02
C TYR A 774 15.09 8.06 -43.05
N ILE A 775 15.39 8.47 -44.28
CA ILE A 775 15.79 7.54 -45.36
C ILE A 775 17.03 6.76 -44.96
N TYR A 776 18.04 7.44 -44.42
CA TYR A 776 19.26 6.79 -43.93
C TYR A 776 18.96 5.71 -42.88
N ALA A 777 18.10 6.04 -41.92
CA ALA A 777 17.73 5.15 -40.83
C ALA A 777 16.96 3.92 -41.31
N VAL A 778 15.94 4.14 -42.15
CA VAL A 778 15.10 3.09 -42.72
C VAL A 778 15.91 2.21 -43.69
N LYS A 779 16.89 2.77 -44.42
CA LYS A 779 17.77 1.96 -45.30
C LYS A 779 18.66 1.01 -44.53
N LYS A 780 19.10 1.39 -43.33
CA LYS A 780 19.83 0.48 -42.45
C LYS A 780 18.94 -0.64 -41.90
N LEU A 781 17.67 -0.34 -41.60
CA LEU A 781 16.72 -1.35 -41.12
C LEU A 781 16.26 -2.30 -42.23
N TYR A 782 16.09 -1.80 -43.46
CA TYR A 782 15.66 -2.57 -44.62
C TYR A 782 16.61 -2.41 -45.82
N PRO A 783 17.80 -3.04 -45.80
CA PRO A 783 18.81 -2.87 -46.85
C PRO A 783 18.33 -3.31 -48.24
N GLU A 784 17.51 -4.36 -48.29
CA GLU A 784 17.03 -5.01 -49.51
C GLU A 784 15.81 -4.32 -50.15
N LYS A 785 15.16 -3.38 -49.45
CA LYS A 785 13.96 -2.67 -49.96
C LYS A 785 14.31 -1.34 -50.63
N SER A 786 13.53 -0.94 -51.63
CA SER A 786 13.57 0.41 -52.20
C SER A 786 12.90 1.40 -51.23
N ILE A 787 13.44 2.62 -51.09
CA ILE A 787 12.88 3.63 -50.18
C ILE A 787 12.23 4.74 -50.98
N ARG A 788 10.98 5.03 -50.65
CA ARG A 788 10.23 6.20 -51.12
C ARG A 788 9.99 7.13 -49.94
N ALA A 789 10.07 8.45 -50.15
CA ALA A 789 9.77 9.42 -49.11
C ALA A 789 8.88 10.54 -49.66
N SER A 790 7.87 10.92 -48.87
CA SER A 790 6.89 11.94 -49.24
C SER A 790 6.58 12.84 -48.05
N ILE A 791 6.20 14.09 -48.33
CA ILE A 791 5.69 15.02 -47.32
C ILE A 791 4.19 15.17 -47.55
N LEU A 792 3.40 14.97 -46.50
CA LEU A 792 1.98 15.31 -46.50
C LEU A 792 1.82 16.70 -45.89
N PHE A 793 1.42 17.67 -46.71
CA PHE A 793 0.94 18.94 -46.18
C PHE A 793 -0.49 18.73 -45.68
N THR A 794 -0.77 19.17 -44.46
CA THR A 794 -2.06 18.93 -43.79
C THR A 794 -3.02 20.10 -43.97
N ALA A 795 -2.48 21.32 -44.08
CA ALA A 795 -3.24 22.55 -44.35
C ALA A 795 -3.84 22.56 -45.78
N ILE A 796 -3.15 21.96 -46.75
CA ILE A 796 -3.67 21.61 -48.07
C ILE A 796 -3.48 20.11 -48.19
N PRO A 797 -4.54 19.28 -48.28
CA PRO A 797 -4.45 17.82 -48.25
C PRO A 797 -3.79 17.27 -49.53
N ALA A 798 -2.49 17.47 -49.66
CA ALA A 798 -1.70 17.17 -50.83
C ALA A 798 -0.37 16.52 -50.43
N LEU A 799 0.04 15.54 -51.22
CA LEU A 799 1.23 14.73 -51.00
C LEU A 799 2.30 15.12 -52.01
N TYR A 800 3.49 15.45 -51.52
CA TYR A 800 4.65 15.76 -52.34
C TYR A 800 5.68 14.63 -52.23
N ASP A 801 5.95 13.94 -53.35
CA ASP A 801 7.00 12.92 -53.42
C ASP A 801 8.37 13.58 -53.60
N ILE A 802 9.36 13.16 -52.82
CA ILE A 802 10.73 13.68 -52.92
C ILE A 802 11.51 12.83 -53.91
N GLU A 803 12.06 13.46 -54.96
CA GLU A 803 12.85 12.75 -55.95
C GLU A 803 14.17 12.22 -55.35
N PRO A 804 14.58 10.97 -55.67
CA PRO A 804 15.79 10.34 -55.11
C PRO A 804 17.09 11.09 -55.43
N GLU A 805 17.14 11.85 -56.53
CA GLU A 805 18.33 12.60 -56.95
C GLU A 805 18.57 13.87 -56.13
N ALA A 806 17.54 14.39 -55.44
CA ALA A 806 17.63 15.57 -54.58
C ALA A 806 18.17 15.27 -53.16
N LEU A 807 18.50 14.00 -52.86
CA LEU A 807 18.83 13.50 -51.52
C LEU A 807 20.28 13.01 -51.35
N LYS A 808 21.21 13.44 -52.22
CA LYS A 808 22.65 13.11 -52.12
C LYS A 808 23.38 13.85 -51.01
#